data_AF-A0A8T4FNP7-F1
#
_entry.id   AF-A0A8T4FNP7-F1
#
_cell.length_a   1.000
_cell.length_b   1.000
_cell.length_c   1.000
_cell.angle_alpha   90.00
_cell.angle_beta   90.00
_cell.angle_gamma   90.00
#
_symmetry.space_group_name_H-M   'P 1'
#
loop_
_entity.id
_entity.type
_entity.pdbx_description
1 polymer ?
#
loop_
_entity_poly.entity_id
_entity_poly.type
_entity_poly.pdbx_seq_one_letter_code
_entity_poly.pdbx_strand_id
1 'polypeptide(L)'
;MFAGVFLAINGGGHHDPVGPDPVDPVDPVELVYPRDLVETTPSQWSYAGGDLGSLGVTDSKTPVTEEDMVLAWSVTGVMDAGTNIWKVPSSPLCVDDKVYYYKGEDCTLHCCDVSTGADMAVVKCESAGVYTMPMAYGDGKIFVAAYVQPDSGGSYSILKAFDAETLEPLFVGTPVGGQDVQWFMSYYDGKVFMGTYQGGFECFSSEDKDSSRPDEVSEPLWAIQSDGFCNEIPAFFGDFCVIVKRGFKEGGATALMIRADTGETVDSIQFDREFSSSGPTFYEGRVYFPLMRATDRSMTAEEIEELGQNTPEHLAIRSYEVSSDGFVLSSERFWESECELGGTQCMAVIWNDVIYIGGGGKTMGTDEPFWIIDIAEDGSMKTKSVFWELQTKGTAAITTAYSTAENGYAVYIYLMEYGHVNPGEAADSANGYSEIYVIRDSKYGSELLFTLRPEPANFCWQSFCISKDGHLLVKNDSTLFCFGVGSDYTPEDVEASIDRFIAMSDEGNVNMRDFQRILSRYDGLSESGKAAVGNYQDLMDMCFTVTLRADSGDVRIQAPKGALIEFPDVPVPADKVLTGWRRGLEDWEPYKTVVDRDTILDTVFADAVHVTVSDGQTLRVAEGSVLPYINDPSRDGYAFDG
;
A
#
# COMPACT_ATOMS: atom_id res chain seq x y z
N MET A 1 31.12 -25.09 -61.47
CA MET A 1 30.40 -26.29 -61.01
C MET A 1 31.18 -27.51 -61.46
N PHE A 2 31.62 -28.46 -60.63
CA PHE A 2 31.49 -28.61 -59.18
C PHE A 2 32.70 -29.43 -58.65
N ALA A 3 33.04 -29.09 -57.42
CA ALA A 3 33.92 -29.68 -56.42
C ALA A 3 34.56 -31.09 -56.60
N GLY A 4 35.81 -31.18 -56.12
CA GLY A 4 36.42 -32.33 -55.45
C GLY A 4 37.18 -31.81 -54.21
N VAL A 5 37.64 -32.57 -53.23
CA VAL A 5 37.74 -34.02 -52.96
C VAL A 5 38.28 -34.15 -51.51
N PHE A 6 37.72 -35.11 -50.77
CA PHE A 6 38.24 -35.98 -49.69
C PHE A 6 39.18 -35.53 -48.55
N LEU A 7 38.64 -35.80 -47.35
CA LEU A 7 39.15 -36.43 -46.11
C LEU A 7 40.61 -36.93 -45.99
N ALA A 8 41.23 -36.46 -44.88
CA ALA A 8 41.82 -37.16 -43.71
C ALA A 8 43.01 -38.14 -43.92
N ILE A 9 44.02 -38.28 -43.04
CA ILE A 9 44.06 -38.36 -41.56
C ILE A 9 45.49 -38.02 -41.03
N ASN A 10 45.54 -37.39 -39.84
CA ASN A 10 46.56 -37.25 -38.76
C ASN A 10 48.07 -37.46 -38.97
N GLY A 11 48.83 -36.52 -38.34
CA GLY A 11 50.13 -36.79 -37.73
C GLY A 11 50.68 -35.60 -36.91
N GLY A 12 51.17 -35.88 -35.69
CA GLY A 12 52.29 -35.16 -35.06
C GLY A 12 51.96 -34.14 -33.96
N GLY A 13 52.49 -34.36 -32.76
CA GLY A 13 52.49 -33.38 -31.65
C GLY A 13 53.88 -32.80 -31.36
N HIS A 14 53.92 -31.60 -30.75
CA HIS A 14 54.76 -31.15 -29.62
C HIS A 14 54.63 -29.61 -29.40
N HIS A 15 54.43 -29.22 -28.12
CA HIS A 15 54.66 -27.94 -27.36
C HIS A 15 55.10 -26.66 -28.11
N ASP A 16 54.58 -25.43 -27.90
CA ASP A 16 54.17 -24.58 -26.73
C ASP A 16 53.17 -23.48 -27.22
N PRO A 17 52.68 -22.46 -26.44
CA PRO A 17 52.47 -22.28 -25.00
C PRO A 17 50.97 -22.02 -24.63
N VAL A 18 50.64 -22.11 -23.34
CA VAL A 18 49.32 -21.81 -22.76
C VAL A 18 49.01 -20.32 -22.87
N GLY A 19 48.04 -19.96 -23.71
CA GLY A 19 47.34 -18.67 -23.65
C GLY A 19 46.28 -18.70 -22.56
N PRO A 20 45.84 -17.53 -22.03
CA PRO A 20 44.76 -17.51 -21.05
C PRO A 20 43.50 -18.12 -21.67
N ASP A 21 42.87 -19.03 -20.93
CA ASP A 21 41.61 -19.65 -21.33
C ASP A 21 40.58 -18.54 -21.62
N PRO A 22 39.68 -18.75 -22.61
CA PRO A 22 38.57 -17.85 -22.83
C PRO A 22 37.76 -17.78 -21.54
N VAL A 23 37.56 -16.57 -21.03
CA VAL A 23 36.59 -16.32 -19.95
C VAL A 23 35.24 -16.77 -20.50
N ASP A 24 34.65 -17.80 -19.89
CA ASP A 24 33.29 -18.21 -20.19
C ASP A 24 32.37 -16.99 -20.04
N PRO A 25 31.40 -16.80 -20.95
CA PRO A 25 30.41 -15.73 -20.80
C PRO A 25 29.70 -15.94 -19.45
N VAL A 26 29.78 -14.92 -18.60
CA VAL A 26 29.01 -14.83 -17.35
C VAL A 26 27.54 -15.00 -17.75
N ASP A 27 26.90 -16.05 -17.25
CA ASP A 27 25.45 -16.25 -17.41
C ASP A 27 24.72 -14.95 -17.03
N PRO A 28 23.64 -14.57 -17.74
CA PRO A 28 22.86 -13.41 -17.38
C PRO A 28 22.38 -13.55 -15.93
N VAL A 29 22.75 -12.57 -15.11
CA VAL A 29 22.41 -12.49 -13.69
C VAL A 29 20.89 -12.44 -13.57
N GLU A 30 20.30 -13.45 -12.95
CA GLU A 30 18.92 -13.36 -12.46
C GLU A 30 18.95 -12.36 -11.30
N LEU A 31 18.63 -11.10 -11.62
CA LEU A 31 18.49 -10.01 -10.67
C LEU A 31 17.25 -10.29 -9.84
N VAL A 32 17.43 -10.53 -8.55
CA VAL A 32 16.30 -10.61 -7.61
C VAL A 32 16.23 -9.24 -6.93
N TYR A 33 15.19 -8.48 -7.25
CA TYR A 33 14.89 -7.25 -6.53
C TYR A 33 14.43 -7.61 -5.10
N PRO A 34 14.69 -6.76 -4.08
CA PRO A 34 14.23 -7.02 -2.71
C PRO A 34 12.71 -7.13 -2.74
N ARG A 35 12.20 -8.36 -2.57
CA ARG A 35 10.87 -8.85 -2.99
C ARG A 35 10.37 -8.09 -4.22
N ASP A 36 10.64 -8.63 -5.40
CA ASP A 36 9.78 -8.35 -6.54
C ASP A 36 8.33 -8.39 -6.04
N LEU A 37 7.64 -7.25 -6.13
CA LEU A 37 6.18 -7.27 -6.19
C LEU A 37 5.90 -7.90 -7.55
N VAL A 38 6.06 -9.23 -7.67
CA VAL A 38 6.14 -9.99 -8.94
C VAL A 38 4.91 -9.78 -9.81
N GLU A 39 3.85 -9.13 -9.31
CA GLU A 39 2.55 -9.15 -9.96
C GLU A 39 1.89 -7.78 -10.12
N THR A 40 2.48 -6.71 -9.59
CA THR A 40 2.01 -5.34 -9.79
C THR A 40 3.17 -4.38 -9.98
N THR A 41 3.18 -3.63 -11.09
CA THR A 41 4.24 -2.64 -11.32
C THR A 41 4.05 -1.44 -10.37
N PRO A 42 5.11 -0.86 -9.78
CA PRO A 42 5.02 0.27 -8.83
C PRO A 42 4.32 1.57 -9.29
N SER A 43 3.86 1.61 -10.54
CA SER A 43 3.06 2.70 -11.13
C SER A 43 1.60 2.32 -11.41
N GLN A 44 1.19 1.09 -11.11
CA GLN A 44 -0.20 0.65 -11.16
C GLN A 44 -0.94 1.00 -9.87
N TRP A 45 -2.26 1.15 -9.98
CA TRP A 45 -3.15 1.39 -8.86
C TRP A 45 -3.93 0.13 -8.47
N SER A 46 -3.18 -0.93 -8.14
CA SER A 46 -3.68 -2.30 -7.97
C SER A 46 -4.53 -2.55 -6.73
N TYR A 47 -4.76 -1.52 -5.92
CA TYR A 47 -5.81 -1.44 -4.89
C TYR A 47 -5.94 0.04 -4.50
N ALA A 48 -6.89 0.39 -3.63
CA ALA A 48 -7.04 1.78 -3.22
C ALA A 48 -5.77 2.25 -2.48
N GLY A 49 -5.08 3.25 -3.04
CA GLY A 49 -3.78 3.73 -2.54
C GLY A 49 -2.57 3.23 -3.34
N GLY A 50 -2.73 2.47 -4.42
CA GLY A 50 -1.66 2.34 -5.40
C GLY A 50 -0.65 1.21 -5.17
N ASP A 51 0.58 1.59 -4.80
CA ASP A 51 1.75 0.72 -4.60
C ASP A 51 2.03 0.50 -3.10
N LEU A 52 2.23 -0.75 -2.66
CA LEU A 52 2.28 -1.09 -1.22
C LEU A 52 3.60 -0.61 -0.62
N GLY A 53 4.62 -0.50 -1.47
CA GLY A 53 5.90 0.04 -1.11
C GLY A 53 5.89 1.55 -0.93
N SER A 54 4.90 2.25 -1.49
CA SER A 54 4.83 3.71 -1.48
C SER A 54 3.38 4.14 -1.75
N LEU A 55 2.56 3.93 -0.72
CA LEU A 55 1.12 4.17 -0.74
C LEU A 55 0.80 5.61 -1.16
N GLY A 56 -0.12 5.76 -2.11
CA GLY A 56 -0.66 7.03 -2.59
C GLY A 56 0.29 7.78 -3.52
N VAL A 57 1.44 7.20 -3.89
CA VAL A 57 2.48 7.87 -4.69
C VAL A 57 2.55 7.26 -6.09
N THR A 58 2.69 8.11 -7.10
CA THR A 58 2.94 7.70 -8.48
C THR A 58 3.94 8.62 -9.18
N ASP A 59 4.53 8.16 -10.28
CA ASP A 59 5.36 8.94 -11.19
C ASP A 59 4.59 9.37 -12.46
N SER A 60 3.28 9.13 -12.54
CA SER A 60 2.44 9.48 -13.68
C SER A 60 2.26 10.98 -13.86
N LYS A 61 2.25 11.45 -15.11
CA LYS A 61 2.02 12.86 -15.47
C LYS A 61 0.54 13.24 -15.37
N THR A 62 0.11 13.71 -14.20
CA THR A 62 -1.27 14.13 -13.93
C THR A 62 -1.50 15.62 -14.22
N PRO A 63 -2.76 16.05 -14.46
CA PRO A 63 -3.09 17.47 -14.58
C PRO A 63 -2.60 18.32 -13.41
N VAL A 64 -1.89 19.42 -13.71
CA VAL A 64 -1.33 20.34 -12.69
C VAL A 64 -1.89 21.77 -12.80
N THR A 65 -2.77 22.00 -13.77
CA THR A 65 -3.51 23.27 -13.95
C THR A 65 -5.00 22.99 -14.08
N GLU A 66 -5.83 23.99 -13.81
CA GLU A 66 -7.29 23.89 -13.98
C GLU A 66 -7.66 23.60 -15.44
N GLU A 67 -6.91 24.14 -16.40
CA GLU A 67 -7.13 23.92 -17.84
C GLU A 67 -6.86 22.45 -18.26
N ASP A 68 -5.95 21.76 -17.57
CA ASP A 68 -5.61 20.36 -17.83
C ASP A 68 -6.62 19.38 -17.18
N MET A 69 -7.41 19.83 -16.21
CA MET A 69 -8.44 19.04 -15.51
C MET A 69 -9.72 18.89 -16.33
N VAL A 70 -9.58 18.31 -17.53
CA VAL A 70 -10.69 18.07 -18.45
C VAL A 70 -11.40 16.77 -18.11
N LEU A 71 -12.72 16.79 -17.96
CA LEU A 71 -13.51 15.57 -17.79
C LEU A 71 -13.46 14.74 -19.07
N ALA A 72 -12.88 13.54 -19.00
CA ALA A 72 -12.81 12.60 -20.11
C ALA A 72 -14.13 11.82 -20.23
N TRP A 73 -14.57 11.19 -19.14
CA TRP A 73 -15.83 10.45 -19.05
C TRP A 73 -16.29 10.36 -17.60
N SER A 74 -17.55 9.95 -17.40
CA SER A 74 -18.12 9.73 -16.06
C SER A 74 -19.19 8.65 -16.09
N VAL A 75 -19.45 8.06 -14.93
CA VAL A 75 -20.51 7.08 -14.70
C VAL A 75 -21.32 7.54 -13.50
N THR A 76 -22.58 7.88 -13.73
CA THR A 76 -23.51 8.30 -12.66
C THR A 76 -24.40 7.13 -12.27
N GLY A 77 -24.56 6.93 -10.96
CA GLY A 77 -25.48 5.94 -10.40
C GLY A 77 -26.82 6.52 -9.99
N VAL A 78 -27.60 5.69 -9.29
CA VAL A 78 -28.90 6.09 -8.74
C VAL A 78 -28.81 6.16 -7.23
N MET A 79 -29.06 7.35 -6.68
CA MET A 79 -29.23 7.52 -5.24
C MET A 79 -30.67 7.21 -4.86
N ASP A 80 -30.88 6.26 -3.95
CA ASP A 80 -32.18 6.02 -3.34
C ASP A 80 -32.17 6.57 -1.91
N ALA A 81 -32.53 7.86 -1.77
CA ALA A 81 -32.59 8.54 -0.47
C ALA A 81 -33.59 7.92 0.53
N GLY A 82 -34.42 6.95 0.10
CA GLY A 82 -35.35 6.22 0.96
C GLY A 82 -34.78 4.94 1.57
N THR A 83 -33.57 4.50 1.17
CA THR A 83 -32.93 3.29 1.68
C THR A 83 -31.45 3.54 2.01
N ASN A 84 -30.89 2.83 2.99
CA ASN A 84 -29.44 2.88 3.26
C ASN A 84 -28.61 2.11 2.19
N ILE A 85 -29.20 1.81 1.03
CA ILE A 85 -28.60 0.99 -0.03
C ILE A 85 -28.37 1.87 -1.25
N TRP A 86 -27.11 2.29 -1.42
CA TRP A 86 -26.70 3.16 -2.51
C TRP A 86 -26.44 2.34 -3.78
N LYS A 87 -27.08 2.71 -4.89
CA LYS A 87 -26.90 2.06 -6.20
C LYS A 87 -25.97 2.90 -7.09
N VAL A 88 -24.80 3.22 -6.53
CA VAL A 88 -23.81 4.10 -7.14
C VAL A 88 -22.57 3.32 -7.56
N PRO A 89 -21.69 3.87 -8.42
CA PRO A 89 -20.43 3.23 -8.74
C PRO A 89 -19.54 3.07 -7.50
N SER A 90 -18.77 1.99 -7.46
CA SER A 90 -17.70 1.80 -6.48
C SER A 90 -16.56 2.78 -6.72
N SER A 91 -15.62 2.79 -5.77
CA SER A 91 -14.31 3.40 -6.06
C SER A 91 -13.64 2.62 -7.19
N PRO A 92 -12.90 3.29 -8.07
CA PRO A 92 -12.26 2.64 -9.19
C PRO A 92 -10.97 1.95 -8.74
N LEU A 93 -10.47 1.07 -9.59
CA LEU A 93 -9.12 0.51 -9.58
C LEU A 93 -8.48 0.82 -10.93
N CYS A 94 -7.20 1.21 -10.99
CA CYS A 94 -6.53 1.47 -12.27
C CYS A 94 -5.35 0.51 -12.44
N VAL A 95 -5.43 -0.40 -13.41
CA VAL A 95 -4.36 -1.37 -13.71
C VAL A 95 -4.08 -1.28 -15.19
N ASP A 96 -2.84 -0.96 -15.53
CA ASP A 96 -2.43 -0.68 -16.90
C ASP A 96 -3.31 0.38 -17.58
N ASP A 97 -3.87 0.05 -18.74
CA ASP A 97 -4.81 0.87 -19.52
C ASP A 97 -6.27 0.64 -19.12
N LYS A 98 -6.52 -0.07 -18.02
CA LYS A 98 -7.85 -0.49 -17.58
C LYS A 98 -8.30 0.17 -16.29
N VAL A 99 -9.61 0.32 -16.18
CA VAL A 99 -10.31 0.72 -14.97
C VAL A 99 -11.31 -0.34 -14.59
N TYR A 100 -11.29 -0.76 -13.32
CA TYR A 100 -12.31 -1.64 -12.78
C TYR A 100 -13.20 -0.87 -11.81
N TYR A 101 -14.51 -1.07 -11.93
CA TYR A 101 -15.49 -0.55 -10.99
C TYR A 101 -16.75 -1.42 -10.95
N TYR A 102 -17.39 -1.46 -9.79
CA TYR A 102 -18.69 -2.07 -9.60
C TYR A 102 -19.79 -1.03 -9.80
N LYS A 103 -20.82 -1.37 -10.57
CA LYS A 103 -22.01 -0.55 -10.78
C LYS A 103 -23.17 -1.09 -9.94
N GLY A 104 -23.50 -0.40 -8.85
CA GLY A 104 -24.53 -0.83 -7.91
C GLY A 104 -25.95 -0.91 -8.48
N GLU A 105 -26.27 -0.13 -9.50
CA GLU A 105 -27.59 -0.14 -10.15
C GLU A 105 -27.93 -1.51 -10.78
N ASP A 106 -26.96 -2.11 -11.46
CA ASP A 106 -27.12 -3.33 -12.24
C ASP A 106 -26.49 -4.56 -11.56
N CYS A 107 -25.87 -4.37 -10.39
CA CYS A 107 -24.97 -5.30 -9.70
C CYS A 107 -23.96 -5.97 -10.65
N THR A 108 -23.20 -5.15 -11.39
CA THR A 108 -22.20 -5.62 -12.37
C THR A 108 -20.82 -5.10 -12.03
N LEU A 109 -19.79 -5.91 -12.27
CA LEU A 109 -18.40 -5.49 -12.29
C LEU A 109 -18.02 -5.16 -13.74
N HIS A 110 -17.39 -4.01 -13.94
CA HIS A 110 -16.95 -3.49 -15.22
C HIS A 110 -15.42 -3.46 -15.28
N CYS A 111 -14.88 -3.76 -16.46
CA CYS A 111 -13.51 -3.49 -16.88
C CYS A 111 -13.61 -2.59 -18.12
N CYS A 112 -13.06 -1.39 -18.05
CA CYS A 112 -13.16 -0.39 -19.10
C CYS A 112 -11.79 0.15 -19.49
N ASP A 113 -11.67 0.63 -20.72
CA ASP A 113 -10.52 1.42 -21.14
C ASP A 113 -10.46 2.75 -20.35
N VAL A 114 -9.30 3.07 -19.78
CA VAL A 114 -9.14 4.23 -18.89
C VAL A 114 -9.37 5.57 -19.59
N SER A 115 -9.02 5.66 -20.87
CA SER A 115 -9.06 6.93 -21.62
C SER A 115 -10.46 7.25 -22.14
N THR A 116 -11.22 6.22 -22.51
CA THR A 116 -12.52 6.35 -23.17
C THR A 116 -13.71 5.98 -22.30
N GLY A 117 -13.49 5.20 -21.24
CA GLY A 117 -14.55 4.62 -20.41
C GLY A 117 -15.35 3.53 -21.13
N ALA A 118 -14.88 3.03 -22.28
CA ALA A 118 -15.55 1.99 -23.03
C ALA A 118 -15.40 0.62 -22.35
N ASP A 119 -16.52 -0.07 -22.14
CA ASP A 119 -16.53 -1.42 -21.58
C ASP A 119 -15.71 -2.39 -22.47
N MET A 120 -14.75 -3.08 -21.84
CA MET A 120 -14.00 -4.19 -22.43
C MET A 120 -14.59 -5.52 -21.99
N ALA A 121 -15.00 -5.62 -20.72
CA ALA A 121 -15.70 -6.76 -20.15
C ALA A 121 -16.68 -6.31 -19.06
N VAL A 122 -17.80 -7.04 -18.92
CA VAL A 122 -18.82 -6.79 -17.89
C VAL A 122 -19.36 -8.13 -17.40
N VAL A 123 -19.40 -8.32 -16.07
CA VAL A 123 -19.93 -9.54 -15.45
C VAL A 123 -20.91 -9.21 -14.33
N LYS A 124 -21.86 -10.10 -14.08
CA LYS A 124 -22.76 -9.98 -12.92
C LYS A 124 -21.98 -10.26 -11.63
N CYS A 125 -22.07 -9.37 -10.66
CA CYS A 125 -21.49 -9.53 -9.32
C CYS A 125 -22.53 -9.13 -8.27
N GLU A 126 -23.29 -10.11 -7.77
CA GLU A 126 -24.33 -9.82 -6.77
C GLU A 126 -23.76 -9.28 -5.44
N SER A 127 -24.37 -8.22 -4.93
CA SER A 127 -24.07 -7.62 -3.62
C SER A 127 -25.31 -6.86 -3.14
N ALA A 128 -25.53 -6.77 -1.83
CA ALA A 128 -26.66 -6.07 -1.22
C ALA A 128 -26.61 -4.53 -1.35
N GLY A 129 -25.81 -4.02 -2.30
CA GLY A 129 -25.40 -2.62 -2.44
C GLY A 129 -24.28 -2.27 -1.47
N VAL A 130 -23.30 -1.51 -1.95
CA VAL A 130 -22.14 -1.08 -1.16
C VAL A 130 -21.75 0.32 -1.59
N TYR A 131 -21.35 1.11 -0.62
CA TYR A 131 -20.95 2.49 -0.82
C TYR A 131 -19.58 2.61 -1.53
N THR A 132 -18.68 1.64 -1.32
CA THR A 132 -17.32 1.68 -1.89
C THR A 132 -16.88 0.48 -2.70
N MET A 133 -17.46 -0.71 -2.49
CA MET A 133 -17.01 -2.02 -2.98
C MET A 133 -15.47 -2.12 -3.08
N PRO A 134 -14.77 -2.55 -2.01
CA PRO A 134 -13.32 -2.72 -2.06
C PRO A 134 -12.89 -3.71 -3.14
N MET A 135 -11.82 -3.35 -3.85
CA MET A 135 -11.23 -4.16 -4.91
C MET A 135 -9.70 -4.18 -4.78
N ALA A 136 -9.10 -5.27 -5.23
CA ALA A 136 -7.66 -5.43 -5.37
C ALA A 136 -7.34 -6.22 -6.64
N TYR A 137 -6.14 -6.03 -7.18
CA TYR A 137 -5.59 -6.73 -8.32
C TYR A 137 -4.27 -7.39 -7.94
N GLY A 138 -4.08 -8.61 -8.45
CA GLY A 138 -2.87 -9.41 -8.33
C GLY A 138 -3.09 -10.76 -9.02
N ASP A 139 -2.05 -11.46 -9.41
CA ASP A 139 -2.11 -12.79 -10.06
C ASP A 139 -2.95 -12.84 -11.35
N GLY A 140 -3.02 -11.70 -12.06
CA GLY A 140 -3.91 -11.54 -13.22
C GLY A 140 -5.39 -11.64 -12.87
N LYS A 141 -5.77 -11.36 -11.61
CA LYS A 141 -7.13 -11.46 -11.08
C LYS A 141 -7.59 -10.14 -10.48
N ILE A 142 -8.91 -9.94 -10.52
CA ILE A 142 -9.60 -8.91 -9.77
C ILE A 142 -10.35 -9.56 -8.62
N PHE A 143 -10.07 -9.07 -7.43
CA PHE A 143 -10.71 -9.46 -6.19
C PHE A 143 -11.74 -8.42 -5.79
N VAL A 144 -12.92 -8.86 -5.37
CA VAL A 144 -14.02 -7.98 -4.94
C VAL A 144 -14.59 -8.46 -3.61
N ALA A 145 -14.72 -7.56 -2.63
CA ALA A 145 -15.36 -7.87 -1.35
C ALA A 145 -16.87 -7.57 -1.40
N ALA A 146 -17.66 -8.54 -1.89
CA ALA A 146 -19.11 -8.37 -2.04
C ALA A 146 -19.83 -8.46 -0.69
N TYR A 147 -20.70 -7.49 -0.40
CA TYR A 147 -21.50 -7.46 0.83
C TYR A 147 -22.80 -8.24 0.67
N VAL A 148 -23.15 -9.04 1.66
CA VAL A 148 -24.37 -9.85 1.68
C VAL A 148 -25.15 -9.59 2.97
N GLN A 149 -26.43 -9.26 2.80
CA GLN A 149 -27.39 -9.06 3.88
C GLN A 149 -28.64 -9.91 3.63
N PRO A 150 -28.68 -11.16 4.15
CA PRO A 150 -29.83 -12.05 4.00
C PRO A 150 -31.04 -11.61 4.84
N ASP A 151 -32.24 -11.93 4.36
CA ASP A 151 -33.51 -11.72 5.09
C ASP A 151 -33.55 -12.48 6.44
N SER A 152 -32.79 -13.57 6.56
CA SER A 152 -32.70 -14.40 7.77
C SER A 152 -31.90 -13.76 8.91
N GLY A 153 -31.30 -12.60 8.69
CA GLY A 153 -30.43 -11.91 9.63
C GLY A 153 -28.95 -12.36 9.54
N GLY A 154 -28.06 -11.48 9.99
CA GLY A 154 -26.60 -11.66 9.96
C GLY A 154 -25.96 -11.20 8.65
N SER A 155 -25.19 -10.11 8.69
CA SER A 155 -24.50 -9.56 7.52
C SER A 155 -23.03 -9.97 7.46
N TYR A 156 -22.52 -10.19 6.25
CA TYR A 156 -21.15 -10.64 6.00
C TYR A 156 -20.64 -10.18 4.64
N SER A 157 -19.33 -10.27 4.45
CA SER A 157 -18.67 -10.07 3.16
C SER A 157 -18.18 -11.39 2.58
N ILE A 158 -18.16 -11.49 1.25
CA ILE A 158 -17.59 -12.63 0.51
C ILE A 158 -16.56 -12.10 -0.47
N LEU A 159 -15.34 -12.64 -0.42
CA LEU A 159 -14.35 -12.44 -1.47
C LEU A 159 -14.83 -13.12 -2.77
N LYS A 160 -14.77 -12.42 -3.90
CA LYS A 160 -15.02 -12.98 -5.23
C LYS A 160 -13.84 -12.69 -6.12
N ALA A 161 -13.30 -13.72 -6.77
CA ALA A 161 -12.20 -13.59 -7.69
C ALA A 161 -12.67 -13.73 -9.14
N PHE A 162 -12.15 -12.88 -10.01
CA PHE A 162 -12.42 -12.86 -11.44
C PHE A 162 -11.10 -12.79 -12.20
N ASP A 163 -11.04 -13.40 -13.38
CA ASP A 163 -9.95 -13.18 -14.32
C ASP A 163 -9.92 -11.70 -14.74
N ALA A 164 -8.77 -11.04 -14.65
CA ALA A 164 -8.69 -9.60 -14.87
C ALA A 164 -8.88 -9.20 -16.34
N GLU A 165 -8.60 -10.09 -17.29
CA GLU A 165 -8.75 -9.82 -18.72
C GLU A 165 -10.20 -9.96 -19.18
N THR A 166 -10.89 -11.00 -18.71
CA THR A 166 -12.20 -11.43 -19.22
C THR A 166 -13.36 -11.18 -18.26
N LEU A 167 -13.06 -10.96 -16.97
CA LEU A 167 -14.02 -10.98 -15.86
C LEU A 167 -14.77 -12.31 -15.70
N GLU A 168 -14.24 -13.41 -16.24
CA GLU A 168 -14.78 -14.74 -15.94
C GLU A 168 -14.61 -15.03 -14.43
N PRO A 169 -15.65 -15.49 -13.72
CA PRO A 169 -15.55 -15.83 -12.30
C PRO A 169 -14.62 -17.03 -12.11
N LEU A 170 -13.79 -16.99 -11.06
CA LEU A 170 -12.79 -18.02 -10.77
C LEU A 170 -13.08 -18.78 -9.49
N PHE A 171 -13.27 -18.08 -8.38
CA PHE A 171 -13.59 -18.68 -7.09
C PHE A 171 -14.27 -17.68 -6.15
N VAL A 172 -14.78 -18.20 -5.03
CA VAL A 172 -15.35 -17.40 -3.94
C VAL A 172 -14.68 -17.73 -2.61
N GLY A 173 -14.54 -16.77 -1.71
CA GLY A 173 -14.06 -17.02 -0.35
C GLY A 173 -15.16 -17.53 0.58
N THR A 174 -14.76 -18.09 1.72
CA THR A 174 -15.67 -18.33 2.84
C THR A 174 -16.25 -17.00 3.35
N PRO A 175 -17.53 -16.96 3.78
CA PRO A 175 -18.13 -15.75 4.35
C PRO A 175 -17.39 -15.19 5.56
N VAL A 176 -17.07 -13.90 5.53
CA VAL A 176 -16.43 -13.17 6.62
C VAL A 176 -17.48 -12.34 7.37
N GLY A 177 -17.77 -12.72 8.60
CA GLY A 177 -18.75 -12.03 9.44
C GLY A 177 -18.32 -10.62 9.82
N GLY A 178 -19.28 -9.75 10.14
CA GLY A 178 -18.99 -8.42 10.67
C GLY A 178 -19.27 -7.26 9.71
N GLN A 179 -20.33 -7.36 8.91
CA GLN A 179 -20.72 -6.34 7.92
C GLN A 179 -19.76 -6.23 6.73
N ASP A 180 -19.74 -5.08 6.05
CA ASP A 180 -18.95 -4.79 4.87
C ASP A 180 -17.46 -4.56 5.20
N VAL A 181 -16.61 -4.79 4.20
CA VAL A 181 -15.22 -4.33 4.20
C VAL A 181 -15.24 -2.85 3.82
N GLN A 182 -14.70 -2.00 4.69
CA GLN A 182 -14.69 -0.56 4.46
C GLN A 182 -13.48 -0.15 3.62
N TRP A 183 -13.77 0.23 2.38
CA TRP A 183 -12.90 0.93 1.42
C TRP A 183 -11.72 0.15 0.86
N PHE A 184 -10.85 -0.36 1.72
CA PHE A 184 -9.58 -0.94 1.33
C PHE A 184 -9.60 -2.47 1.42
N MET A 185 -8.95 -3.07 0.44
CA MET A 185 -8.55 -4.47 0.36
C MET A 185 -7.20 -4.47 -0.33
N SER A 186 -6.29 -5.37 0.04
CA SER A 186 -4.95 -5.40 -0.55
C SER A 186 -4.59 -6.79 -1.04
N TYR A 187 -3.72 -6.83 -2.03
CA TYR A 187 -3.07 -8.02 -2.51
C TYR A 187 -1.58 -7.92 -2.20
N TYR A 188 -0.98 -8.99 -1.67
CA TYR A 188 0.44 -9.07 -1.41
C TYR A 188 0.90 -10.54 -1.47
N ASP A 189 1.85 -10.84 -2.37
CA ASP A 189 2.55 -12.12 -2.44
C ASP A 189 1.60 -13.36 -2.45
N GLY A 190 0.75 -13.45 -3.47
CA GLY A 190 -0.19 -14.55 -3.65
C GLY A 190 -1.35 -14.57 -2.65
N LYS A 191 -1.59 -13.46 -1.93
CA LYS A 191 -2.55 -13.38 -0.84
C LYS A 191 -3.40 -12.12 -0.89
N VAL A 192 -4.65 -12.24 -0.46
CA VAL A 192 -5.62 -11.15 -0.39
C VAL A 192 -6.03 -10.92 1.07
N PHE A 193 -5.94 -9.67 1.51
CA PHE A 193 -6.14 -9.26 2.89
C PHE A 193 -7.35 -8.35 3.00
N MET A 194 -8.32 -8.69 3.86
CA MET A 194 -9.50 -7.86 4.09
C MET A 194 -9.99 -7.93 5.53
N GLY A 195 -10.44 -6.77 6.05
CA GLY A 195 -11.03 -6.64 7.39
C GLY A 195 -12.45 -6.10 7.33
N THR A 196 -13.38 -6.70 8.08
CA THR A 196 -14.77 -6.25 8.12
C THR A 196 -15.00 -5.21 9.22
N TYR A 197 -15.99 -4.32 9.00
CA TYR A 197 -16.25 -3.19 9.88
C TYR A 197 -16.59 -3.58 11.33
N GLN A 198 -17.19 -4.74 11.54
CA GLN A 198 -17.62 -5.25 12.85
C GLN A 198 -17.24 -6.72 13.06
N GLY A 199 -16.12 -7.16 12.48
CA GLY A 199 -15.68 -8.55 12.59
C GLY A 199 -14.19 -8.74 12.41
N GLY A 200 -13.82 -9.84 11.77
CA GLY A 200 -12.45 -10.31 11.66
C GLY A 200 -11.65 -9.68 10.51
N PHE A 201 -10.34 -9.90 10.57
CA PHE A 201 -9.41 -9.68 9.48
C PHE A 201 -8.96 -11.03 8.95
N GLU A 202 -9.12 -11.27 7.65
CA GLU A 202 -8.87 -12.56 7.03
C GLU A 202 -7.91 -12.44 5.85
N CYS A 203 -7.10 -13.48 5.68
CA CYS A 203 -6.15 -13.62 4.58
C CYS A 203 -6.54 -14.82 3.73
N PHE A 204 -6.75 -14.62 2.43
CA PHE A 204 -7.05 -15.67 1.47
C PHE A 204 -5.87 -15.88 0.52
N SER A 205 -5.74 -17.08 -0.03
CA SER A 205 -4.85 -17.31 -1.17
C SER A 205 -5.48 -16.78 -2.46
N SER A 206 -4.66 -16.33 -3.40
CA SER A 206 -5.06 -15.96 -4.77
C SER A 206 -5.16 -17.15 -5.73
N GLU A 207 -4.77 -18.36 -5.30
CA GLU A 207 -4.71 -19.56 -6.13
C GLU A 207 -6.11 -20.01 -6.57
N ASP A 208 -6.30 -20.15 -7.88
CA ASP A 208 -7.44 -20.84 -8.49
C ASP A 208 -7.10 -22.34 -8.58
N LYS A 209 -7.65 -23.14 -7.65
CA LYS A 209 -7.22 -24.55 -7.45
C LYS A 209 -7.91 -25.49 -8.42
N ASP A 210 -9.14 -25.19 -8.82
CA ASP A 210 -9.92 -25.90 -9.80
C ASP A 210 -10.54 -24.92 -10.81
N SER A 211 -9.75 -24.57 -11.82
CA SER A 211 -10.14 -23.66 -12.91
C SER A 211 -11.36 -24.10 -13.73
N SER A 212 -11.94 -25.28 -13.45
CA SER A 212 -13.20 -25.73 -14.04
C SER A 212 -14.44 -25.40 -13.20
N ARG A 213 -14.22 -24.86 -11.99
CA ARG A 213 -15.24 -24.64 -10.97
C ARG A 213 -15.22 -23.20 -10.43
N PRO A 214 -15.95 -22.27 -11.09
CA PRO A 214 -16.10 -20.89 -10.61
C PRO A 214 -16.80 -20.76 -9.25
N ASP A 215 -17.34 -21.86 -8.73
CA ASP A 215 -18.02 -21.97 -7.44
C ASP A 215 -17.16 -22.65 -6.36
N GLU A 216 -15.86 -22.85 -6.62
CA GLU A 216 -14.96 -23.34 -5.59
C GLU A 216 -14.87 -22.33 -4.44
N VAL A 217 -14.80 -22.86 -3.22
CA VAL A 217 -14.75 -22.05 -2.00
C VAL A 217 -13.31 -22.08 -1.48
N SER A 218 -12.65 -20.93 -1.46
CA SER A 218 -11.36 -20.74 -0.82
C SER A 218 -11.55 -20.44 0.66
N GLU A 219 -10.99 -21.30 1.51
CA GLU A 219 -10.86 -21.04 2.94
C GLU A 219 -9.76 -20.01 3.22
N PRO A 220 -9.87 -19.21 4.30
CA PRO A 220 -8.80 -18.32 4.71
C PRO A 220 -7.56 -19.13 5.12
N LEU A 221 -6.38 -18.62 4.75
CA LEU A 221 -5.08 -19.11 5.24
C LEU A 221 -4.97 -18.91 6.76
N TRP A 222 -5.47 -17.78 7.24
CA TRP A 222 -5.59 -17.44 8.65
C TRP A 222 -6.63 -16.33 8.85
N ALA A 223 -7.09 -16.18 10.10
CA ALA A 223 -8.08 -15.18 10.48
C ALA A 223 -7.80 -14.63 11.88
N ILE A 224 -7.96 -13.32 12.05
CA ILE A 224 -7.84 -12.62 13.33
C ILE A 224 -9.22 -12.10 13.73
N GLN A 225 -9.70 -12.56 14.89
CA GLN A 225 -10.96 -12.08 15.45
C GLN A 225 -10.76 -10.71 16.10
N SER A 226 -11.70 -9.80 15.85
CA SER A 226 -11.71 -8.44 16.37
C SER A 226 -13.14 -7.92 16.48
N ASP A 227 -13.32 -6.79 17.17
CA ASP A 227 -14.57 -6.05 17.14
C ASP A 227 -14.78 -5.24 15.85
N GLY A 228 -13.74 -5.12 15.01
CA GLY A 228 -13.79 -4.56 13.67
C GLY A 228 -12.49 -3.87 13.22
N PHE A 229 -12.48 -3.53 11.94
CA PHE A 229 -11.43 -2.78 11.25
C PHE A 229 -12.06 -1.64 10.44
N CYS A 230 -11.30 -0.59 10.14
CA CYS A 230 -11.81 0.54 9.36
C CYS A 230 -10.72 1.04 8.45
N ASN A 231 -11.02 1.12 7.14
CA ASN A 231 -10.12 1.63 6.13
C ASN A 231 -8.69 1.05 6.24
N GLU A 232 -8.58 -0.26 6.39
CA GLU A 232 -7.34 -0.95 6.76
C GLU A 232 -6.60 -1.50 5.53
N ILE A 233 -5.34 -1.09 5.35
CA ILE A 233 -4.34 -1.81 4.54
C ILE A 233 -3.21 -2.20 5.49
N PRO A 234 -2.76 -3.47 5.52
CA PRO A 234 -1.62 -3.86 6.32
C PRO A 234 -0.35 -3.13 5.88
N ALA A 235 0.46 -2.69 6.84
CA ALA A 235 1.79 -2.16 6.57
C ALA A 235 2.79 -3.32 6.48
N PHE A 236 3.27 -3.63 5.28
CA PHE A 236 4.17 -4.77 5.03
C PHE A 236 5.65 -4.40 5.18
N PHE A 237 6.43 -5.30 5.79
CA PHE A 237 7.89 -5.28 5.83
C PHE A 237 8.43 -6.69 6.13
N GLY A 238 9.33 -7.19 5.30
CA GLY A 238 9.81 -8.58 5.35
C GLY A 238 8.64 -9.57 5.36
N ASP A 239 8.75 -10.60 6.19
CA ASP A 239 7.69 -11.60 6.44
C ASP A 239 6.50 -11.11 7.24
N PHE A 240 6.48 -9.83 7.59
CA PHE A 240 5.54 -9.29 8.55
C PHE A 240 4.62 -8.29 7.90
N CYS A 241 3.43 -8.17 8.48
CA CYS A 241 2.61 -7.01 8.30
C CYS A 241 2.11 -6.51 9.65
N VAL A 242 1.76 -5.23 9.70
CA VAL A 242 1.11 -4.64 10.86
C VAL A 242 -0.31 -4.26 10.49
N ILE A 243 -1.25 -4.67 11.32
CA ILE A 243 -2.67 -4.30 11.23
C ILE A 243 -3.14 -3.65 12.54
N VAL A 244 -4.20 -2.86 12.50
CA VAL A 244 -4.71 -2.12 13.66
C VAL A 244 -6.19 -2.42 13.91
N LYS A 245 -6.49 -2.98 15.08
CA LYS A 245 -7.86 -3.08 15.58
C LYS A 245 -8.37 -1.71 15.98
N ARG A 246 -9.60 -1.35 15.60
CA ARG A 246 -10.15 0.00 15.87
C ARG A 246 -10.31 0.33 17.35
N GLY A 247 -10.63 -0.66 18.19
CA GLY A 247 -10.56 -0.55 19.65
C GLY A 247 -11.72 0.16 20.35
N PHE A 248 -12.82 0.48 19.66
CA PHE A 248 -13.94 1.22 20.26
C PHE A 248 -14.57 0.53 21.48
N LYS A 249 -14.54 -0.82 21.54
CA LYS A 249 -15.04 -1.59 22.70
C LYS A 249 -13.95 -2.00 23.69
N GLU A 250 -12.69 -1.81 23.33
CA GLU A 250 -11.53 -2.27 24.11
C GLU A 250 -10.83 -1.11 24.85
N GLY A 251 -11.40 0.10 24.79
CA GLY A 251 -10.83 1.30 25.42
C GLY A 251 -9.66 1.92 24.65
N GLY A 252 -9.44 1.48 23.41
CA GLY A 252 -8.45 2.00 22.49
C GLY A 252 -7.98 0.93 21.50
N ALA A 253 -7.31 1.37 20.44
CA ALA A 253 -6.85 0.57 19.33
C ALA A 253 -5.71 -0.37 19.73
N THR A 254 -5.57 -1.47 18.99
CA THR A 254 -4.47 -2.42 19.16
C THR A 254 -3.75 -2.60 17.84
N ALA A 255 -2.49 -2.19 17.75
CA ALA A 255 -1.62 -2.59 16.64
C ALA A 255 -1.13 -4.02 16.88
N LEU A 256 -1.19 -4.87 15.86
CA LEU A 256 -0.67 -6.23 15.85
C LEU A 256 0.40 -6.33 14.77
N MET A 257 1.61 -6.73 15.15
CA MET A 257 2.62 -7.20 14.21
C MET A 257 2.42 -8.69 14.01
N ILE A 258 2.19 -9.12 12.77
CA ILE A 258 1.86 -10.50 12.45
C ILE A 258 2.75 -11.02 11.32
N ARG A 259 3.00 -12.33 11.30
CA ARG A 259 3.58 -13.00 10.14
C ARG A 259 2.55 -13.07 9.02
N ALA A 260 2.84 -12.46 7.87
CA ALA A 260 1.89 -12.34 6.76
C ALA A 260 1.41 -13.70 6.23
N ASP A 261 2.26 -14.73 6.27
CA ASP A 261 1.93 -16.07 5.75
C ASP A 261 1.06 -16.92 6.69
N THR A 262 1.18 -16.70 8.00
CA THR A 262 0.61 -17.63 9.01
C THR A 262 -0.42 -16.97 9.91
N GLY A 263 -0.47 -15.64 9.97
CA GLY A 263 -1.31 -14.88 10.90
C GLY A 263 -0.82 -14.95 12.35
N GLU A 264 0.35 -15.54 12.60
CA GLU A 264 0.96 -15.58 13.93
C GLU A 264 1.30 -14.16 14.40
N THR A 265 0.77 -13.76 15.56
CA THR A 265 1.11 -12.47 16.18
C THR A 265 2.48 -12.54 16.84
N VAL A 266 3.36 -11.65 16.41
CA VAL A 266 4.73 -11.48 16.93
C VAL A 266 4.75 -10.50 18.08
N ASP A 267 4.05 -9.38 17.95
CA ASP A 267 4.03 -8.35 18.98
C ASP A 267 2.76 -7.50 18.86
N SER A 268 2.44 -6.75 19.91
CA SER A 268 1.27 -5.87 19.93
C SER A 268 1.48 -4.61 20.75
N ILE A 269 0.84 -3.54 20.34
CA ILE A 269 0.76 -2.29 21.10
C ILE A 269 -0.72 -1.99 21.36
N GLN A 270 -1.09 -1.86 22.63
CA GLN A 270 -2.37 -1.30 23.02
C GLN A 270 -2.26 0.20 23.21
N PHE A 271 -3.04 0.98 22.45
CA PHE A 271 -3.13 2.41 22.60
C PHE A 271 -4.20 2.77 23.64
N ASP A 272 -3.85 3.55 24.67
CA ASP A 272 -4.80 3.99 25.71
C ASP A 272 -5.66 5.15 25.23
N ARG A 273 -6.96 4.88 25.00
CA ARG A 273 -7.99 5.85 24.61
C ARG A 273 -7.65 6.63 23.35
N GLU A 274 -7.11 5.89 22.39
CA GLU A 274 -6.86 6.32 21.02
C GLU A 274 -7.43 5.25 20.10
N PHE A 275 -8.20 5.64 19.10
CA PHE A 275 -8.96 4.72 18.25
C PHE A 275 -8.44 4.77 16.83
N SER A 276 -8.53 3.67 16.11
CA SER A 276 -8.16 3.62 14.70
C SER A 276 -9.40 3.69 13.80
N SER A 277 -9.29 4.51 12.76
CA SER A 277 -10.25 4.64 11.65
C SER A 277 -9.55 4.53 10.29
N SER A 278 -8.32 4.04 10.28
CA SER A 278 -7.47 3.89 9.08
C SER A 278 -6.28 2.96 9.35
N GLY A 279 -5.78 2.31 8.30
CA GLY A 279 -4.61 1.46 8.38
C GLY A 279 -3.28 2.19 8.69
N PRO A 280 -2.28 1.45 9.17
CA PRO A 280 -0.93 1.96 9.38
C PRO A 280 -0.15 2.13 8.07
N THR A 281 1.00 2.78 8.12
CA THR A 281 1.89 2.93 6.96
C THR A 281 3.33 2.64 7.35
N PHE A 282 4.01 1.77 6.59
CA PHE A 282 5.43 1.50 6.76
C PHE A 282 6.26 2.46 5.92
N TYR A 283 7.29 3.04 6.51
CA TYR A 283 8.27 3.87 5.83
C TYR A 283 9.62 3.74 6.55
N GLU A 284 10.65 3.36 5.79
CA GLU A 284 12.06 3.29 6.22
C GLU A 284 12.29 2.67 7.61
N GLY A 285 11.77 1.46 7.82
CA GLY A 285 11.99 0.71 9.08
C GLY A 285 11.06 1.12 10.22
N ARG A 286 10.08 1.98 9.93
CA ARG A 286 9.13 2.50 10.92
C ARG A 286 7.69 2.35 10.48
N VAL A 287 6.80 2.07 11.43
CA VAL A 287 5.35 2.06 11.17
C VAL A 287 4.70 3.27 11.80
N TYR A 288 3.89 3.99 11.02
CA TYR A 288 3.14 5.18 11.40
C TYR A 288 1.67 4.84 11.56
N PHE A 289 1.08 5.27 12.67
CA PHE A 289 -0.28 4.97 13.11
C PHE A 289 -1.08 6.27 13.23
N PRO A 290 -1.91 6.60 12.23
CA PRO A 290 -2.93 7.63 12.39
C PRO A 290 -4.01 7.14 13.35
N LEU A 291 -4.22 7.90 14.42
CA LEU A 291 -5.14 7.56 15.51
C LEU A 291 -6.02 8.77 15.84
N MET A 292 -7.23 8.50 16.29
CA MET A 292 -8.15 9.48 16.84
C MET A 292 -8.01 9.45 18.36
N ARG A 293 -7.50 10.53 18.94
CA ARG A 293 -7.20 10.62 20.36
C ARG A 293 -8.24 11.46 21.08
N ALA A 294 -8.87 10.91 22.12
CA ALA A 294 -9.85 11.66 22.91
C ALA A 294 -9.21 12.92 23.56
N THR A 295 -9.85 14.08 23.41
CA THR A 295 -9.33 15.36 23.95
C THR A 295 -9.41 15.43 25.46
N ASP A 296 -10.47 14.87 26.06
CA ASP A 296 -10.59 14.73 27.51
C ASP A 296 -10.02 13.39 27.99
N ARG A 297 -8.74 13.44 28.39
CA ARG A 297 -8.01 12.30 28.96
C ARG A 297 -8.52 11.86 30.35
N SER A 298 -9.51 12.52 30.92
CA SER A 298 -10.17 12.07 32.16
C SER A 298 -11.35 11.13 31.90
N MET A 299 -11.86 11.10 30.67
CA MET A 299 -12.93 10.18 30.28
C MET A 299 -12.48 8.72 30.43
N THR A 300 -13.39 7.93 30.99
CA THR A 300 -13.30 6.48 31.04
C THR A 300 -13.61 5.86 29.68
N ALA A 301 -13.18 4.61 29.46
CA ALA A 301 -13.54 3.87 28.25
C ALA A 301 -15.06 3.75 28.08
N GLU A 302 -15.81 3.58 29.17
CA GLU A 302 -17.28 3.52 29.17
C GLU A 302 -17.89 4.85 28.69
N GLU A 303 -17.40 5.99 29.15
CA GLU A 303 -17.90 7.31 28.72
C GLU A 303 -17.57 7.59 27.24
N ILE A 304 -16.41 7.14 26.77
CA ILE A 304 -16.04 7.24 25.35
C ILE A 304 -16.93 6.33 24.49
N GLU A 305 -17.20 5.10 24.94
CA GLU A 305 -18.13 4.20 24.27
C GLU A 305 -19.54 4.79 24.20
N GLU A 306 -20.03 5.38 25.31
CA GLU A 306 -21.34 6.05 25.37
C GLU A 306 -21.43 7.24 24.41
N LEU A 307 -20.37 8.05 24.29
CA LEU A 307 -20.31 9.14 23.33
C LEU A 307 -20.18 8.63 21.89
N GLY A 308 -19.46 7.52 21.69
CA GLY A 308 -19.16 6.93 20.41
C GLY A 308 -18.60 7.96 19.43
N GLN A 309 -19.31 8.20 18.33
CA GLN A 309 -18.93 9.19 17.31
C GLN A 309 -18.89 10.64 17.84
N ASN A 310 -19.53 10.94 18.97
CA ASN A 310 -19.54 12.28 19.58
C ASN A 310 -18.34 12.53 20.50
N THR A 311 -17.42 11.58 20.66
CA THR A 311 -16.23 11.75 21.50
C THR A 311 -15.37 12.88 20.94
N PRO A 312 -15.11 13.97 21.68
CA PRO A 312 -14.17 14.99 21.24
C PRO A 312 -12.79 14.38 21.03
N GLU A 313 -12.23 14.49 19.82
CA GLU A 313 -10.97 13.85 19.45
C GLU A 313 -10.02 14.81 18.71
N HIS A 314 -8.74 14.45 18.62
CA HIS A 314 -7.73 15.04 17.73
C HIS A 314 -7.15 13.95 16.83
N LEU A 315 -6.70 14.31 15.63
CA LEU A 315 -5.73 13.48 14.92
C LEU A 315 -4.41 13.42 15.68
N ALA A 316 -3.94 12.22 15.95
CA ALA A 316 -2.60 11.94 16.44
C ALA A 316 -1.90 10.93 15.52
N ILE A 317 -0.57 11.04 15.40
CA ILE A 317 0.26 10.06 14.72
C ILE A 317 1.29 9.55 15.72
N ARG A 318 1.30 8.24 15.95
CA ARG A 318 2.38 7.55 16.64
C ARG A 318 3.24 6.81 15.63
N SER A 319 4.54 6.68 15.89
CA SER A 319 5.38 5.80 15.10
C SER A 319 6.44 5.09 15.91
N TYR A 320 6.78 3.88 15.46
CA TYR A 320 7.71 2.96 16.13
C TYR A 320 8.61 2.29 15.10
N GLU A 321 9.91 2.22 15.40
CA GLU A 321 10.82 1.33 14.67
C GLU A 321 10.37 -0.12 14.85
N VAL A 322 10.49 -0.89 13.78
CA VAL A 322 10.12 -2.30 13.76
C VAL A 322 11.32 -3.17 13.38
N SER A 323 11.32 -4.39 13.89
CA SER A 323 12.32 -5.41 13.58
C SER A 323 11.63 -6.78 13.57
N SER A 324 12.34 -7.84 13.17
CA SER A 324 11.81 -9.21 13.24
C SER A 324 11.37 -9.65 14.64
N ASP A 325 11.83 -8.98 15.70
CA ASP A 325 11.53 -9.29 17.09
C ASP A 325 10.34 -8.50 17.65
N GLY A 326 9.72 -7.60 16.87
CA GLY A 326 8.59 -6.79 17.32
C GLY A 326 8.82 -5.27 17.20
N PHE A 327 7.98 -4.52 17.92
CA PHE A 327 8.04 -3.08 18.00
C PHE A 327 9.13 -2.62 18.98
N VAL A 328 9.95 -1.64 18.58
CA VAL A 328 10.92 -1.02 19.47
C VAL A 328 10.21 0.10 20.25
N LEU A 329 9.55 -0.22 21.36
CA LEU A 329 8.73 0.74 22.12
C LEU A 329 9.48 2.01 22.55
N SER A 330 10.77 1.91 22.83
CA SER A 330 11.61 3.07 23.20
C SER A 330 11.88 4.04 22.04
N SER A 331 11.59 3.64 20.81
CA SER A 331 11.77 4.47 19.61
C SER A 331 10.57 5.37 19.32
N GLU A 332 9.52 5.34 20.16
CA GLU A 332 8.28 6.08 19.92
C GLU A 332 8.53 7.52 19.49
N ARG A 333 7.82 7.95 18.43
CA ARG A 333 7.59 9.36 18.14
C ARG A 333 6.10 9.65 18.05
N PHE A 334 5.76 10.88 18.37
CA PHE A 334 4.39 11.33 18.52
C PHE A 334 4.23 12.70 17.88
N TRP A 335 3.14 12.86 17.14
CA TRP A 335 2.65 14.13 16.64
C TRP A 335 1.15 14.21 16.93
N GLU A 336 0.66 15.41 17.22
CA GLU A 336 -0.74 15.67 17.51
C GLU A 336 -1.17 16.96 16.81
N SER A 337 -2.37 16.92 16.24
CA SER A 337 -3.01 18.08 15.65
C SER A 337 -3.39 19.12 16.71
N GLU A 338 -3.40 20.39 16.30
CA GLU A 338 -3.96 21.49 17.09
C GLU A 338 -5.46 21.73 16.82
N CYS A 339 -6.12 20.90 16.00
CA CYS A 339 -7.55 20.98 15.73
C CYS A 339 -8.37 20.26 16.81
N GLU A 340 -9.16 21.02 17.58
CA GLU A 340 -10.15 20.47 18.51
C GLU A 340 -11.34 19.86 17.72
N LEU A 341 -11.89 18.73 18.18
CA LEU A 341 -12.99 18.00 17.50
C LEU A 341 -12.60 17.46 16.11
N GLY A 342 -11.32 17.13 15.95
CA GLY A 342 -10.76 16.51 14.79
C GLY A 342 -10.85 14.98 14.77
N GLY A 343 -9.96 14.35 13.99
CA GLY A 343 -9.96 12.90 13.73
C GLY A 343 -9.33 12.57 12.38
N THR A 344 -9.38 11.32 11.94
CA THR A 344 -9.08 10.98 10.54
C THR A 344 -9.70 9.64 10.15
N GLN A 345 -9.93 9.48 8.85
CA GLN A 345 -10.25 8.22 8.19
C GLN A 345 -9.24 7.93 7.07
N CYS A 346 -8.22 8.78 6.95
CA CYS A 346 -7.21 8.75 5.91
C CYS A 346 -5.99 8.00 6.43
N MET A 347 -5.39 7.21 5.55
CA MET A 347 -4.04 6.70 5.79
C MET A 347 -3.01 7.82 5.61
N ALA A 348 -1.85 7.67 6.25
CA ALA A 348 -0.71 8.54 6.01
C ALA A 348 -0.07 8.19 4.66
N VAL A 349 0.07 9.17 3.76
CA VAL A 349 0.90 9.02 2.56
C VAL A 349 2.28 9.58 2.87
N ILE A 350 3.33 8.79 2.68
CA ILE A 350 4.70 9.20 3.01
C ILE A 350 5.58 9.13 1.77
N TRP A 351 6.21 10.26 1.44
CA TRP A 351 7.21 10.34 0.39
C TRP A 351 8.32 11.31 0.77
N ASN A 352 9.58 10.86 0.69
CA ASN A 352 10.78 11.62 1.02
C ASN A 352 10.65 12.40 2.32
N ASP A 353 10.39 11.67 3.39
CA ASP A 353 10.30 12.17 4.77
C ASP A 353 9.18 13.20 4.99
N VAL A 354 8.14 13.21 4.15
CA VAL A 354 6.96 14.06 4.33
C VAL A 354 5.70 13.22 4.41
N ILE A 355 4.89 13.44 5.45
CA ILE A 355 3.57 12.85 5.63
C ILE A 355 2.51 13.82 5.08
N TYR A 356 1.62 13.28 4.25
CA TYR A 356 0.42 13.93 3.75
C TYR A 356 -0.80 13.21 4.32
N ILE A 357 -1.60 13.90 5.14
CA ILE A 357 -2.75 13.27 5.80
C ILE A 357 -3.95 14.21 5.91
N GLY A 358 -5.11 13.69 5.48
CA GLY A 358 -6.40 14.35 5.59
C GLY A 358 -7.05 14.13 6.95
N GLY A 359 -7.93 15.06 7.34
CA GLY A 359 -8.48 15.08 8.68
C GLY A 359 -9.97 14.80 8.82
N GLY A 360 -10.81 15.02 7.80
CA GLY A 360 -12.29 15.08 7.93
C GLY A 360 -13.02 13.82 8.44
N GLY A 361 -12.30 12.82 8.94
CA GLY A 361 -12.73 11.52 9.39
C GLY A 361 -13.47 11.49 10.72
N LYS A 362 -14.79 11.52 10.59
CA LYS A 362 -15.80 10.72 11.33
C LYS A 362 -16.92 10.36 10.35
N THR A 363 -17.83 9.46 10.72
CA THR A 363 -19.01 9.13 9.89
C THR A 363 -19.75 10.38 9.41
N MET A 364 -19.88 11.42 10.24
CA MET A 364 -20.54 12.68 9.86
C MET A 364 -19.58 13.84 9.49
N GLY A 365 -18.27 13.57 9.40
CA GLY A 365 -17.25 14.61 9.21
C GLY A 365 -16.65 15.12 10.53
N THR A 366 -15.45 15.67 10.47
CA THR A 366 -14.77 16.43 11.54
C THR A 366 -14.24 17.74 10.98
N ASP A 367 -13.86 18.65 11.88
CA ASP A 367 -13.26 19.93 11.48
C ASP A 367 -11.76 19.83 11.16
N GLU A 368 -11.19 18.63 11.23
CA GLU A 368 -9.76 18.41 11.05
C GLU A 368 -9.33 18.69 9.59
N PRO A 369 -8.30 19.54 9.41
CA PRO A 369 -7.86 19.95 8.08
C PRO A 369 -6.91 18.93 7.44
N PHE A 370 -6.38 19.28 6.27
CA PHE A 370 -5.28 18.56 5.65
C PHE A 370 -3.92 19.06 6.18
N TRP A 371 -3.08 18.11 6.59
CA TRP A 371 -1.76 18.35 7.19
C TRP A 371 -0.63 17.87 6.28
N ILE A 372 0.43 18.66 6.22
CA ILE A 372 1.74 18.28 5.68
C ILE A 372 2.74 18.34 6.82
N ILE A 373 3.42 17.23 7.09
CA ILE A 373 4.27 17.04 8.28
C ILE A 373 5.63 16.51 7.84
N ASP A 374 6.71 17.21 8.19
CA ASP A 374 8.08 16.76 7.98
C ASP A 374 8.45 15.68 9.02
N ILE A 375 9.16 14.66 8.57
CA ILE A 375 9.83 13.64 9.38
C ILE A 375 11.33 14.01 9.42
N ALA A 376 11.90 14.11 10.61
CA ALA A 376 13.34 14.26 10.78
C ALA A 376 14.06 12.90 10.77
N GLU A 377 15.38 12.90 10.66
CA GLU A 377 16.22 11.69 10.67
C GLU A 377 15.97 10.74 11.87
N ASP A 378 15.59 11.28 13.04
CA ASP A 378 15.25 10.47 14.22
C ASP A 378 13.78 10.00 14.27
N GLY A 379 13.07 10.25 13.17
CA GLY A 379 11.64 10.01 12.97
C GLY A 379 10.73 10.99 13.73
N SER A 380 11.25 12.07 14.33
CA SER A 380 10.41 13.09 14.94
C SER A 380 9.62 13.85 13.87
N MET A 381 8.37 14.21 14.20
CA MET A 381 7.42 14.76 13.24
C MET A 381 7.12 16.23 13.57
N LYS A 382 7.09 17.09 12.56
CA LYS A 382 6.82 18.52 12.70
C LYS A 382 5.92 19.02 11.59
N THR A 383 4.85 19.74 11.94
CA THR A 383 3.97 20.39 10.97
C THR A 383 4.76 21.35 10.07
N LYS A 384 4.70 21.10 8.77
CA LYS A 384 5.22 21.96 7.70
C LYS A 384 4.16 22.93 7.19
N SER A 385 2.95 22.45 6.93
CA SER A 385 1.85 23.26 6.39
C SER A 385 0.49 22.66 6.76
N VAL A 386 -0.54 23.50 6.74
CA VAL A 386 -1.92 23.14 7.07
C VAL A 386 -2.87 23.84 6.09
N PHE A 387 -3.86 23.12 5.60
CA PHE A 387 -4.91 23.65 4.74
C PHE A 387 -6.24 23.60 5.49
N TRP A 388 -6.49 24.65 6.29
CA TRP A 388 -7.62 24.73 7.23
C TRP A 388 -9.01 24.55 6.61
N GLU A 389 -9.16 24.94 5.35
CA GLU A 389 -10.44 24.87 4.63
C GLU A 389 -10.68 23.49 3.99
N LEU A 390 -9.65 22.62 3.95
CA LEU A 390 -9.73 21.31 3.31
C LEU A 390 -10.01 20.21 4.35
N GLN A 391 -11.27 19.80 4.45
CA GLN A 391 -11.71 18.68 5.26
C GLN A 391 -11.98 17.47 4.36
N THR A 392 -11.11 16.47 4.35
CA THR A 392 -11.23 15.29 3.48
C THR A 392 -11.24 13.99 4.27
N LYS A 393 -12.03 13.02 3.80
CA LYS A 393 -12.05 11.63 4.30
C LYS A 393 -11.27 10.68 3.39
N GLY A 394 -10.76 11.15 2.25
CA GLY A 394 -9.97 10.37 1.31
C GLY A 394 -8.49 10.49 1.62
N THR A 395 -7.78 9.36 1.57
CA THR A 395 -6.30 9.34 1.54
C THR A 395 -5.77 10.15 0.36
N ALA A 396 -4.68 10.88 0.54
CA ALA A 396 -4.06 11.66 -0.52
C ALA A 396 -3.59 10.78 -1.68
N ALA A 397 -3.60 11.35 -2.89
CA ALA A 397 -2.88 10.80 -4.03
C ALA A 397 -1.88 11.85 -4.51
N ILE A 398 -0.62 11.46 -4.73
CA ILE A 398 0.46 12.37 -5.10
C ILE A 398 1.18 11.90 -6.35
N THR A 399 1.61 12.85 -7.19
CA THR A 399 2.56 12.58 -8.27
C THR A 399 3.93 13.20 -8.02
N THR A 400 4.97 12.45 -8.36
CA THR A 400 6.38 12.87 -8.32
C THR A 400 6.94 13.19 -9.72
N ALA A 401 6.13 13.06 -10.77
CA ALA A 401 6.53 13.24 -12.17
C ALA A 401 7.23 14.60 -12.44
N TYR A 402 6.84 15.61 -11.67
CA TYR A 402 7.28 16.99 -11.82
C TYR A 402 8.38 17.39 -10.83
N SER A 403 8.90 16.48 -10.02
CA SER A 403 9.85 16.78 -8.94
C SER A 403 11.25 17.07 -9.50
N THR A 404 11.57 18.34 -9.80
CA THR A 404 12.88 18.76 -10.33
C THR A 404 13.63 19.69 -9.38
N ALA A 405 14.95 19.74 -9.51
CA ALA A 405 15.78 20.63 -8.68
C ALA A 405 15.36 22.12 -8.81
N GLU A 406 14.96 22.55 -10.01
CA GLU A 406 14.55 23.93 -10.30
C GLU A 406 13.28 24.33 -9.55
N ASN A 407 12.28 23.46 -9.51
CA ASN A 407 11.01 23.75 -8.85
C ASN A 407 10.98 23.34 -7.37
N GLY A 408 12.13 22.86 -6.86
CA GLY A 408 12.30 22.50 -5.47
C GLY A 408 11.72 21.14 -5.11
N TYR A 409 11.83 20.19 -6.04
CA TYR A 409 11.32 18.83 -5.93
C TYR A 409 9.82 18.82 -5.66
N ALA A 410 9.08 19.59 -6.48
CA ALA A 410 7.66 19.77 -6.26
C ALA A 410 6.87 18.49 -6.56
N VAL A 411 5.96 18.15 -5.66
CA VAL A 411 4.93 17.14 -5.85
C VAL A 411 3.55 17.80 -5.94
N TYR A 412 2.62 17.12 -6.59
CA TYR A 412 1.24 17.56 -6.73
C TYR A 412 0.31 16.58 -6.04
N ILE A 413 -0.56 17.09 -5.20
CA ILE A 413 -1.42 16.35 -4.27
C ILE A 413 -2.87 16.57 -4.69
N TYR A 414 -3.61 15.48 -4.82
CA TYR A 414 -5.01 15.44 -5.21
C TYR A 414 -5.87 14.91 -4.07
N LEU A 415 -6.84 15.72 -3.67
CA LEU A 415 -7.79 15.40 -2.59
C LEU A 415 -9.17 15.90 -3.00
N MET A 416 -10.20 15.23 -2.53
CA MET A 416 -11.58 15.70 -2.65
C MET A 416 -12.10 15.91 -1.24
N GLU A 417 -12.60 17.09 -0.95
CA GLU A 417 -13.18 17.38 0.37
C GLU A 417 -14.43 16.53 0.61
N TYR A 418 -14.81 16.38 1.88
CA TYR A 418 -16.05 15.69 2.24
C TYR A 418 -17.26 16.38 1.61
N GLY A 419 -17.29 17.70 1.69
CA GLY A 419 -18.26 18.54 1.01
C GLY A 419 -19.10 19.38 1.97
N HIS A 420 -19.85 20.29 1.36
CA HIS A 420 -20.69 21.26 2.01
C HIS A 420 -22.15 20.99 1.68
N VAL A 421 -23.00 21.15 2.69
CA VAL A 421 -24.44 21.27 2.49
C VAL A 421 -24.73 22.51 1.62
N ASN A 422 -25.67 22.37 0.68
CA ASN A 422 -26.04 23.48 -0.20
C ASN A 422 -26.60 24.68 0.58
N PRO A 423 -26.31 25.93 0.17
CA PRO A 423 -26.85 27.12 0.83
C PRO A 423 -28.38 27.12 0.90
N GLY A 424 -28.92 27.21 2.12
CA GLY A 424 -30.37 27.23 2.37
C GLY A 424 -30.99 25.87 2.67
N GLU A 425 -30.24 24.78 2.55
CA GLU A 425 -30.62 23.46 3.05
C GLU A 425 -30.40 23.35 4.57
N ALA A 426 -31.02 22.35 5.19
CA ALA A 426 -30.76 22.02 6.60
C ALA A 426 -29.36 21.40 6.75
N ALA A 427 -28.72 21.58 7.91
CA ALA A 427 -27.35 21.12 8.16
C ALA A 427 -27.14 19.60 8.02
N ASP A 428 -28.22 18.82 8.03
CA ASP A 428 -28.27 17.37 7.84
C ASP A 428 -28.79 16.96 6.44
N SER A 429 -28.89 17.90 5.49
CA SER A 429 -29.36 17.62 4.13
C SER A 429 -28.36 16.77 3.35
N ALA A 430 -28.87 15.78 2.63
CA ALA A 430 -28.11 15.00 1.66
C ALA A 430 -27.82 15.77 0.35
N ASN A 431 -28.35 17.00 0.22
CA ASN A 431 -28.06 17.87 -0.92
C ASN A 431 -26.82 18.70 -0.62
N GLY A 432 -25.67 18.24 -1.09
CA GLY A 432 -24.40 18.94 -0.95
C GLY A 432 -23.55 18.93 -2.22
N TYR A 433 -22.34 19.44 -2.08
CA TYR A 433 -21.31 19.44 -3.11
C TYR A 433 -19.95 19.25 -2.44
N SER A 434 -18.98 18.77 -3.20
CA SER A 434 -17.57 18.68 -2.78
C SER A 434 -16.70 19.21 -3.90
N GLU A 435 -15.57 19.76 -3.53
CA GLU A 435 -14.56 20.27 -4.43
C GLU A 435 -13.30 19.40 -4.41
N ILE A 436 -12.70 19.26 -5.58
CA ILE A 436 -11.36 18.71 -5.77
C ILE A 436 -10.37 19.82 -5.45
N TYR A 437 -9.36 19.50 -4.65
CA TYR A 437 -8.24 20.39 -4.32
C TYR A 437 -6.99 19.84 -4.98
N VAL A 438 -6.26 20.74 -5.66
CA VAL A 438 -4.93 20.44 -6.21
C VAL A 438 -3.91 21.32 -5.52
N ILE A 439 -3.05 20.69 -4.74
CA ILE A 439 -2.03 21.34 -3.92
C ILE A 439 -0.65 21.01 -4.49
N ARG A 440 0.23 21.99 -4.52
CA ARG A 440 1.66 21.79 -4.77
C ARG A 440 2.42 21.86 -3.46
N ASP A 441 3.27 20.88 -3.19
CA ASP A 441 4.23 20.92 -2.11
C ASP A 441 5.65 20.88 -2.67
N SER A 442 6.59 21.61 -2.06
CA SER A 442 7.99 21.69 -2.48
C SER A 442 8.89 22.13 -1.33
N LYS A 443 10.21 22.17 -1.56
CA LYS A 443 11.16 22.78 -0.61
C LYS A 443 10.95 24.28 -0.40
N TYR A 444 10.23 24.94 -1.29
CA TYR A 444 9.94 26.38 -1.22
C TYR A 444 8.62 26.70 -0.51
N GLY A 445 7.86 25.67 -0.11
CA GLY A 445 6.58 25.79 0.55
C GLY A 445 5.46 25.06 -0.19
N SER A 446 4.28 25.09 0.44
CA SER A 446 3.07 24.44 -0.02
C SER A 446 2.03 25.47 -0.43
N GLU A 447 1.32 25.26 -1.54
CA GLU A 447 0.31 26.18 -2.05
C GLU A 447 -0.89 25.44 -2.66
N LEU A 448 -2.10 25.95 -2.42
CA LEU A 448 -3.31 25.54 -3.16
C LEU A 448 -3.24 26.18 -4.54
N LEU A 449 -3.27 25.36 -5.59
CA LEU A 449 -3.21 25.87 -6.97
C LEU A 449 -4.58 26.26 -7.47
N PHE A 450 -5.56 25.37 -7.32
CA PHE A 450 -6.95 25.59 -7.70
C PHE A 450 -7.86 24.57 -7.03
N THR A 451 -9.16 24.87 -7.05
CA THR A 451 -10.21 23.90 -6.76
C THR A 451 -11.09 23.68 -7.99
N LEU A 452 -11.69 22.50 -8.09
CA LEU A 452 -12.62 22.15 -9.17
C LEU A 452 -13.84 21.46 -8.58
N ARG A 453 -15.04 21.95 -8.91
CA ARG A 453 -16.28 21.27 -8.55
C ARG A 453 -16.72 20.33 -9.69
N PRO A 454 -16.69 19.00 -9.48
CA PRO A 454 -17.23 18.06 -10.45
C PRO A 454 -18.77 18.11 -10.46
N GLU A 455 -19.34 17.95 -11.65
CA GLU A 455 -20.79 17.87 -11.85
C GLU A 455 -21.17 16.50 -12.43
N PRO A 456 -22.16 15.77 -11.87
CA PRO A 456 -23.12 16.22 -10.86
C PRO A 456 -22.52 16.38 -9.45
N ALA A 457 -22.79 17.51 -8.80
CA ALA A 457 -22.30 17.80 -7.45
C ALA A 457 -22.91 16.87 -6.38
N ASN A 458 -22.06 16.42 -5.45
CA ASN A 458 -22.47 15.65 -4.26
C ASN A 458 -21.37 15.68 -3.19
N PHE A 459 -21.64 15.14 -2.00
CA PHE A 459 -20.60 14.85 -1.00
C PHE A 459 -19.63 13.78 -1.51
N CYS A 460 -18.47 13.63 -0.88
CA CYS A 460 -17.45 12.65 -1.27
C CYS A 460 -16.73 12.03 -0.06
N TRP A 461 -16.51 10.72 -0.06
CA TRP A 461 -15.72 10.03 0.98
C TRP A 461 -14.54 9.26 0.37
N GLN A 462 -14.00 9.66 -0.77
CA GLN A 462 -13.24 8.76 -1.66
C GLN A 462 -11.86 9.33 -2.03
N SER A 463 -10.85 8.46 -2.11
CA SER A 463 -9.53 8.79 -2.66
C SER A 463 -9.58 8.86 -4.17
N PHE A 464 -8.60 9.58 -4.71
CA PHE A 464 -8.21 9.43 -6.09
C PHE A 464 -7.54 8.07 -6.34
N CYS A 465 -7.77 7.54 -7.53
CA CYS A 465 -6.90 6.56 -8.17
C CYS A 465 -6.25 7.23 -9.38
N ILE A 466 -4.96 6.97 -9.59
CA ILE A 466 -4.22 7.57 -10.69
C ILE A 466 -3.79 6.46 -11.64
N SER A 467 -4.12 6.58 -12.93
CA SER A 467 -3.66 5.61 -13.92
C SER A 467 -2.18 5.78 -14.24
N LYS A 468 -1.57 4.77 -14.87
CA LYS A 468 -0.15 4.80 -15.27
C LYS A 468 0.22 5.97 -16.20
N ASP A 469 -0.77 6.53 -16.90
CA ASP A 469 -0.62 7.63 -17.87
C ASP A 469 -1.21 8.96 -17.33
N GLY A 470 -1.56 8.99 -16.04
CA GLY A 470 -1.92 10.22 -15.33
C GLY A 470 -3.39 10.64 -15.43
N HIS A 471 -4.30 9.74 -15.81
CA HIS A 471 -5.72 10.00 -15.62
C HIS A 471 -6.06 9.97 -14.13
N LEU A 472 -6.84 10.96 -13.69
CA LEU A 472 -7.28 11.11 -12.30
C LEU A 472 -8.71 10.59 -12.19
N LEU A 473 -8.90 9.50 -11.46
CA LEU A 473 -10.22 8.97 -11.21
C LEU A 473 -10.61 9.19 -9.76
N VAL A 474 -11.81 9.72 -9.56
CA VAL A 474 -12.39 9.94 -8.23
C VAL A 474 -13.90 9.81 -8.34
N LYS A 475 -14.54 9.36 -7.27
CA LYS A 475 -16.00 9.38 -7.21
C LYS A 475 -16.48 10.30 -6.11
N ASN A 476 -17.60 10.94 -6.34
CA ASN A 476 -18.44 11.46 -5.26
C ASN A 476 -19.55 10.45 -4.94
N ASP A 477 -20.44 10.81 -4.03
CA ASP A 477 -21.54 9.98 -3.54
C ASP A 477 -22.56 9.57 -4.62
N SER A 478 -22.44 10.11 -5.85
CA SER A 478 -23.34 9.81 -6.97
C SER A 478 -22.64 9.29 -8.23
N THR A 479 -21.40 9.71 -8.48
CA THR A 479 -20.79 9.66 -9.81
C THR A 479 -19.29 9.38 -9.69
N LEU A 480 -18.80 8.44 -10.50
CA LEU A 480 -17.39 8.23 -10.79
C LEU A 480 -16.97 9.14 -11.95
N PHE A 481 -15.89 9.89 -11.78
CA PHE A 481 -15.32 10.79 -12.77
C PHE A 481 -13.93 10.32 -13.18
N CYS A 482 -13.60 10.52 -14.46
CA CYS A 482 -12.24 10.43 -14.98
C CYS A 482 -11.83 11.79 -15.55
N PHE A 483 -10.77 12.38 -15.01
CA PHE A 483 -10.20 13.66 -15.42
C PHE A 483 -8.82 13.50 -16.05
N GLY A 484 -8.48 14.45 -16.91
CA GLY A 484 -7.23 14.50 -17.66
C GLY A 484 -7.38 13.85 -19.03
N VAL A 485 -6.48 14.21 -19.94
CA VAL A 485 -6.42 13.64 -21.29
C VAL A 485 -5.45 12.46 -21.41
N GLY A 486 -4.77 12.10 -20.30
CA GLY A 486 -3.65 11.18 -20.28
C GLY A 486 -2.49 11.65 -21.18
N SER A 487 -1.30 11.20 -20.87
CA SER A 487 -0.23 11.23 -21.86
C SER A 487 0.60 9.98 -21.72
N ASP A 488 0.78 9.27 -22.84
CA ASP A 488 1.63 8.09 -22.87
C ASP A 488 2.97 8.41 -22.21
N TYR A 489 3.40 7.51 -21.33
CA TYR A 489 4.72 7.58 -20.73
C TYR A 489 5.79 7.18 -21.76
N THR A 490 6.68 8.10 -22.12
CA THR A 490 7.63 7.95 -23.23
C THR A 490 9.06 7.65 -22.73
N PRO A 491 9.98 7.25 -23.64
CA PRO A 491 11.40 7.16 -23.28
C PRO A 491 11.97 8.46 -22.71
N GLU A 492 11.54 9.63 -23.19
CA GLU A 492 11.99 10.91 -22.63
C GLU A 492 11.54 11.12 -21.17
N ASP A 493 10.37 10.62 -20.79
CA ASP A 493 9.91 10.66 -19.39
C ASP A 493 10.75 9.75 -18.48
N VAL A 494 11.24 8.62 -19.01
CA VAL A 494 12.18 7.74 -18.31
C VAL A 494 13.53 8.45 -18.12
N GLU A 495 14.07 9.08 -19.18
CA GLU A 495 15.30 9.88 -19.09
C GLU A 495 15.17 10.97 -18.02
N ALA A 496 14.08 11.73 -18.04
CA ALA A 496 13.82 12.79 -17.07
C ALA A 496 13.69 12.25 -15.65
N SER A 497 13.13 11.05 -15.46
CA SER A 497 13.03 10.41 -14.16
C SER A 497 14.38 9.93 -13.63
N ILE A 498 15.26 9.44 -14.50
CA ILE A 498 16.65 9.11 -14.15
C ILE A 498 17.41 10.37 -13.71
N ASP A 499 17.35 11.46 -14.48
CA ASP A 499 18.02 12.72 -14.15
C ASP A 499 17.54 13.28 -12.80
N ARG A 500 16.22 13.23 -12.55
CA ARG A 500 15.63 13.62 -11.27
C ARG A 500 16.13 12.76 -10.11
N PHE A 501 16.17 11.44 -10.29
CA PHE A 501 16.64 10.51 -9.27
C PHE A 501 18.10 10.75 -8.91
N ILE A 502 18.97 10.94 -9.91
CA ILE A 502 20.39 11.29 -9.72
C ILE A 502 20.50 12.59 -8.92
N ALA A 503 19.77 13.64 -9.32
CA ALA A 503 19.82 14.94 -8.64
C ALA A 503 19.36 14.87 -7.17
N MET A 504 18.27 14.13 -6.89
CA MET A 504 17.80 13.91 -5.52
C MET A 504 18.84 13.13 -4.70
N SER A 505 19.45 12.10 -5.28
CA SER A 505 20.49 11.30 -4.63
C SER A 505 21.75 12.11 -4.29
N ASP A 506 22.17 13.02 -5.17
CA ASP A 506 23.27 13.95 -4.92
C ASP A 506 23.00 14.90 -3.74
N GLU A 507 21.72 15.20 -3.47
CA GLU A 507 21.27 15.96 -2.30
C GLU A 507 21.06 15.09 -1.05
N GLY A 508 21.26 13.77 -1.14
CA GLY A 508 21.10 12.82 -0.05
C GLY A 508 19.70 12.19 0.06
N ASN A 509 18.78 12.51 -0.84
CA ASN A 509 17.42 11.99 -0.88
C ASN A 509 17.37 10.77 -1.81
N VAL A 510 17.56 9.57 -1.27
CA VAL A 510 17.61 8.33 -2.05
C VAL A 510 16.43 7.44 -1.70
N ASN A 511 15.40 7.48 -2.54
CA ASN A 511 14.20 6.67 -2.37
C ASN A 511 14.25 5.39 -3.22
N MET A 512 14.34 4.23 -2.57
CA MET A 512 14.43 2.94 -3.25
C MET A 512 13.19 2.64 -4.12
N ARG A 513 12.01 3.14 -3.75
CA ARG A 513 10.78 2.90 -4.52
C ARG A 513 10.73 3.72 -5.80
N ASP A 514 11.27 4.94 -5.79
CA ASP A 514 11.40 5.73 -7.01
C ASP A 514 12.40 5.10 -8.00
N PHE A 515 13.49 4.52 -7.49
CA PHE A 515 14.41 3.72 -8.31
C PHE A 515 13.70 2.52 -8.97
N GLN A 516 12.92 1.76 -8.20
CA GLN A 516 12.16 0.61 -8.71
C GLN A 516 11.10 1.01 -9.75
N ARG A 517 10.42 2.16 -9.57
CA ARG A 517 9.50 2.71 -10.57
C ARG A 517 10.22 2.99 -11.89
N ILE A 518 11.39 3.63 -11.84
CA ILE A 518 12.18 3.94 -13.04
C ILE A 518 12.56 2.65 -13.79
N LEU A 519 13.04 1.64 -13.06
CA LEU A 519 13.35 0.33 -13.66
C LEU A 519 12.13 -0.30 -14.32
N SER A 520 10.98 -0.32 -13.63
CA SER A 520 9.74 -0.86 -14.17
C SER A 520 9.26 -0.12 -15.42
N ARG A 521 9.34 1.23 -15.44
CA ARG A 521 9.02 2.04 -16.62
C ARG A 521 9.96 1.75 -17.78
N TYR A 522 11.26 1.66 -17.53
CA TYR A 522 12.25 1.31 -18.55
C TYR A 522 11.99 -0.08 -19.11
N ASP A 523 11.70 -1.06 -18.25
CA ASP A 523 11.47 -2.44 -18.67
C ASP A 523 10.19 -2.63 -19.46
N GLY A 524 9.17 -1.81 -19.19
CA GLY A 524 7.94 -1.73 -19.98
C GLY A 524 8.10 -1.12 -21.38
N LEU A 525 9.24 -0.51 -21.71
CA LEU A 525 9.48 0.02 -23.05
C LEU A 525 9.79 -1.09 -24.07
N SER A 526 9.39 -0.86 -25.32
CA SER A 526 9.90 -1.64 -26.46
C SER A 526 11.42 -1.53 -26.61
N GLU A 527 12.06 -2.46 -27.31
CA GLU A 527 13.51 -2.41 -27.60
C GLU A 527 13.97 -1.08 -28.22
N SER A 528 13.17 -0.51 -29.13
CA SER A 528 13.45 0.83 -29.69
C SER A 528 13.30 1.95 -28.68
N GLY A 529 12.37 1.81 -27.73
CA GLY A 529 12.19 2.75 -26.62
C GLY A 529 13.36 2.68 -25.63
N LYS A 530 13.76 1.47 -25.23
CA LYS A 530 14.95 1.24 -24.39
C LYS A 530 16.21 1.83 -25.00
N ALA A 531 16.40 1.68 -26.32
CA ALA A 531 17.52 2.27 -27.05
C ALA A 531 17.46 3.80 -27.19
N ALA A 532 16.28 4.41 -26.98
CA ALA A 532 16.10 5.86 -27.01
C ALA A 532 16.42 6.52 -25.67
N VAL A 533 16.44 5.78 -24.56
CA VAL A 533 16.86 6.28 -23.24
C VAL A 533 18.39 6.35 -23.18
N GLY A 534 18.95 7.55 -23.29
CA GLY A 534 20.37 7.81 -23.41
C GLY A 534 21.15 7.77 -22.08
N ASN A 535 20.48 7.93 -20.94
CA ASN A 535 21.10 8.03 -19.61
C ASN A 535 20.83 6.81 -18.71
N TYR A 536 20.30 5.70 -19.24
CA TYR A 536 20.03 4.50 -18.42
C TYR A 536 21.30 3.96 -17.74
N GLN A 537 22.46 4.04 -18.39
CA GLN A 537 23.72 3.62 -17.78
C GLN A 537 24.11 4.50 -16.58
N ASP A 538 23.76 5.79 -16.58
CA ASP A 538 24.05 6.70 -15.47
C ASP A 538 23.29 6.25 -14.20
N LEU A 539 22.04 5.79 -14.35
CA LEU A 539 21.27 5.17 -13.27
C LEU A 539 21.98 3.92 -12.72
N MET A 540 22.43 3.04 -13.61
CA MET A 540 23.09 1.79 -13.21
C MET A 540 24.47 2.01 -12.58
N ASP A 541 25.20 3.04 -13.01
CA ASP A 541 26.52 3.39 -12.46
C ASP A 541 26.45 3.91 -11.01
N MET A 542 25.27 4.31 -10.53
CA MET A 542 25.01 4.64 -9.13
C MET A 542 24.79 3.42 -8.24
N CYS A 543 24.53 2.26 -8.84
CA CYS A 543 24.10 1.08 -8.12
C CYS A 543 25.30 0.30 -7.59
N PHE A 544 25.14 -0.23 -6.38
CA PHE A 544 26.03 -1.23 -5.80
C PHE A 544 25.31 -2.55 -5.63
N THR A 545 26.10 -3.63 -5.61
CA THR A 545 25.59 -4.97 -5.33
C THR A 545 25.73 -5.27 -3.84
N VAL A 546 24.61 -5.55 -3.18
CA VAL A 546 24.58 -6.12 -1.83
C VAL A 546 24.33 -7.61 -1.96
N THR A 547 25.35 -8.41 -1.63
CA THR A 547 25.30 -9.87 -1.67
C THR A 547 25.01 -10.43 -0.29
N LEU A 548 23.85 -11.02 -0.11
CA LEU A 548 23.45 -11.75 1.09
C LEU A 548 23.94 -13.19 0.99
N ARG A 549 24.87 -13.60 1.84
CA ARG A 549 25.37 -14.98 1.85
C ARG A 549 24.39 -15.90 2.58
N ALA A 550 23.73 -16.77 1.83
CA ALA A 550 22.84 -17.79 2.38
C ALA A 550 23.34 -19.21 2.05
N ASP A 551 22.96 -20.18 2.88
CA ASP A 551 23.43 -21.56 2.77
C ASP A 551 22.97 -22.25 1.48
N SER A 552 21.84 -21.82 0.91
CA SER A 552 21.29 -22.31 -0.37
C SER A 552 21.88 -21.63 -1.60
N GLY A 553 22.71 -20.61 -1.43
CA GLY A 553 23.19 -19.73 -2.49
C GLY A 553 23.09 -18.26 -2.10
N ASP A 554 24.02 -17.45 -2.60
CA ASP A 554 24.01 -16.01 -2.35
C ASP A 554 22.79 -15.35 -3.04
N VAL A 555 22.11 -14.44 -2.34
CA VAL A 555 21.11 -13.54 -2.93
C VAL A 555 21.78 -12.21 -3.22
N ARG A 556 21.55 -11.62 -4.40
CA ARG A 556 22.18 -10.35 -4.81
C ARG A 556 21.12 -9.30 -5.08
N ILE A 557 21.21 -8.20 -4.35
CA ILE A 557 20.35 -7.04 -4.46
C ILE A 557 21.13 -5.93 -5.13
N GLN A 558 20.57 -5.31 -6.16
CA GLN A 558 21.06 -4.02 -6.65
C GLN A 558 20.32 -2.88 -5.98
N ALA A 559 21.07 -1.93 -5.46
CA ALA A 559 20.54 -0.75 -4.81
C ALA A 559 21.40 0.47 -5.10
N PRO A 560 20.79 1.65 -5.30
CA PRO A 560 21.52 2.88 -5.51
C PRO A 560 22.29 3.27 -4.25
N LYS A 561 23.44 3.91 -4.43
CA LYS A 561 24.21 4.50 -3.33
C LYS A 561 23.33 5.43 -2.49
N GLY A 562 23.38 5.25 -1.17
CA GLY A 562 22.61 6.01 -0.19
C GLY A 562 21.27 5.36 0.16
N ALA A 563 20.82 4.33 -0.57
CA ALA A 563 19.55 3.68 -0.29
C ALA A 563 19.58 2.90 1.03
N LEU A 564 18.46 2.96 1.75
CA LEU A 564 18.08 1.99 2.76
C LEU A 564 17.41 0.80 2.06
N ILE A 565 17.78 -0.41 2.47
CA ILE A 565 17.29 -1.63 1.82
C ILE A 565 16.64 -2.59 2.82
N GLU A 566 15.59 -3.22 2.31
CA GLU A 566 14.96 -4.41 2.86
C GLU A 566 15.69 -5.65 2.34
N PHE A 567 15.74 -6.70 3.16
CA PHE A 567 16.28 -7.98 2.72
C PHE A 567 15.15 -8.96 2.41
N PRO A 568 15.22 -9.67 1.27
CA PRO A 568 14.36 -10.81 1.01
C PRO A 568 14.69 -11.94 1.98
N ASP A 569 13.79 -12.92 2.03
CA ASP A 569 14.02 -14.10 2.85
C ASP A 569 15.23 -14.87 2.38
N VAL A 570 16.03 -15.28 3.35
CA VAL A 570 17.14 -16.20 3.12
C VAL A 570 16.87 -17.50 3.88
N PRO A 571 17.13 -18.66 3.26
CA PRO A 571 16.94 -19.93 3.94
C PRO A 571 17.74 -20.02 5.25
N VAL A 572 17.04 -20.30 6.34
CA VAL A 572 17.62 -20.45 7.68
C VAL A 572 17.67 -21.94 8.06
N PRO A 573 18.83 -22.52 8.41
CA PRO A 573 18.95 -23.90 8.87
C PRO A 573 17.97 -24.22 10.00
N ALA A 574 17.35 -25.41 9.97
CA ALA A 574 16.25 -25.77 10.88
C ALA A 574 16.58 -25.63 12.38
N ASP A 575 17.85 -25.76 12.76
CA ASP A 575 18.38 -25.64 14.12
C ASP A 575 18.89 -24.23 14.47
N LYS A 576 18.67 -23.25 13.60
CA LYS A 576 19.13 -21.86 13.76
C LYS A 576 17.99 -20.85 13.71
N VAL A 577 18.24 -19.62 14.12
CA VAL A 577 17.39 -18.45 13.84
C VAL A 577 18.29 -17.36 13.27
N LEU A 578 17.87 -16.71 12.18
CA LEU A 578 18.57 -15.55 11.65
C LEU A 578 18.35 -14.37 12.61
N THR A 579 19.43 -13.84 13.16
CA THR A 579 19.39 -12.75 14.15
C THR A 579 20.03 -11.46 13.64
N GLY A 580 20.48 -11.43 12.38
CA GLY A 580 21.02 -10.22 11.77
C GLY A 580 21.99 -10.49 10.63
N TRP A 581 22.64 -9.42 10.19
CA TRP A 581 23.55 -9.39 9.05
C TRP A 581 24.85 -8.71 9.45
N ARG A 582 25.97 -9.10 8.85
CA ARG A 582 27.28 -8.48 9.11
C ARG A 582 28.05 -8.20 7.84
N ARG A 583 28.65 -7.01 7.79
CA ARG A 583 29.70 -6.67 6.83
C ARG A 583 31.06 -6.90 7.49
N GLY A 584 31.61 -8.10 7.35
CA GLY A 584 32.83 -8.50 8.04
C GLY A 584 32.64 -8.59 9.55
N LEU A 585 33.11 -7.59 10.30
CA LEU A 585 32.94 -7.52 11.77
C LEU A 585 31.90 -6.47 12.21
N GLU A 586 31.37 -5.69 11.28
CA GLU A 586 30.36 -4.65 11.56
C GLU A 586 28.97 -5.27 11.41
N ASP A 587 28.10 -5.06 12.40
CA ASP A 587 26.68 -5.38 12.26
C ASP A 587 26.06 -4.48 11.19
N TRP A 588 25.19 -5.05 10.37
CA TRP A 588 24.42 -4.35 9.36
C TRP A 588 22.95 -4.39 9.76
N GLU A 589 22.37 -3.23 9.98
CA GLU A 589 20.97 -3.09 10.36
C GLU A 589 20.15 -2.66 9.12
N PRO A 590 19.18 -3.49 8.67
CA PRO A 590 18.20 -3.09 7.66
C PRO A 590 17.52 -1.78 8.04
N TYR A 591 17.22 -0.95 7.04
CA TYR A 591 16.61 0.39 7.21
C TYR A 591 17.38 1.39 8.11
N LYS A 592 18.62 1.09 8.49
CA LYS A 592 19.50 2.01 9.23
C LYS A 592 20.86 2.20 8.58
N THR A 593 21.34 1.18 7.89
CA THR A 593 22.63 1.22 7.20
C THR A 593 22.41 1.45 5.72
N VAL A 594 22.91 2.58 5.21
CA VAL A 594 22.83 2.92 3.78
C VAL A 594 23.82 2.10 2.95
N VAL A 595 23.44 1.82 1.71
CA VAL A 595 24.32 1.19 0.72
C VAL A 595 25.36 2.20 0.23
N ASP A 596 26.64 1.99 0.52
CA ASP A 596 27.71 2.94 0.15
C ASP A 596 28.78 2.36 -0.79
N ARG A 597 28.76 1.04 -1.02
CA ARG A 597 29.68 0.28 -1.88
C ARG A 597 29.16 -1.14 -2.10
N ASP A 598 29.75 -1.85 -3.06
CA ASP A 598 29.58 -3.30 -3.19
C ASP A 598 29.90 -3.99 -1.86
N THR A 599 28.92 -4.73 -1.35
CA THR A 599 28.95 -5.25 0.01
C THR A 599 28.56 -6.72 0.01
N ILE A 600 29.28 -7.52 0.78
CA ILE A 600 28.91 -8.89 1.11
C ILE A 600 28.47 -8.91 2.57
N LEU A 601 27.26 -9.39 2.81
CA LEU A 601 26.68 -9.54 4.13
C LEU A 601 26.61 -11.02 4.49
N ASP A 602 27.26 -11.34 5.61
CA ASP A 602 27.20 -12.65 6.23
C ASP A 602 25.99 -12.74 7.15
N THR A 603 25.25 -13.85 7.06
CA THR A 603 24.16 -14.17 7.98
C THR A 603 24.71 -14.37 9.39
N VAL A 604 24.03 -13.78 10.38
CA VAL A 604 24.28 -14.04 11.80
C VAL A 604 23.18 -14.96 12.31
N PHE A 605 23.58 -16.14 12.76
CA PHE A 605 22.65 -17.12 13.31
C PHE A 605 22.83 -17.29 14.82
N ALA A 606 21.72 -17.50 15.52
CA ALA A 606 21.67 -18.07 16.86
C ALA A 606 21.16 -19.51 16.81
N ASP A 607 21.44 -20.31 17.85
CA ASP A 607 20.82 -21.63 18.00
C ASP A 607 19.31 -21.48 18.24
N ALA A 608 18.51 -22.27 17.54
CA ALA A 608 17.07 -22.29 17.67
C ALA A 608 16.65 -23.01 18.96
N VAL A 609 15.92 -22.28 19.80
CA VAL A 609 15.18 -22.82 20.93
C VAL A 609 13.72 -22.96 20.52
N HIS A 610 13.15 -24.14 20.78
CA HIS A 610 11.74 -24.41 20.54
C HIS A 610 10.98 -24.19 21.84
N VAL A 611 10.05 -23.25 21.84
CA VAL A 611 9.16 -22.98 22.97
C VAL A 611 7.76 -23.43 22.60
N THR A 612 7.31 -24.52 23.21
CA THR A 612 5.91 -24.95 23.09
C THR A 612 5.08 -24.29 24.17
N VAL A 613 4.07 -23.55 23.76
CA VAL A 613 3.13 -22.86 24.65
C VAL A 613 1.91 -23.74 24.95
N SER A 614 1.08 -23.33 25.90
CA SER A 614 0.05 -24.16 26.53
C SER A 614 -1.06 -24.64 25.58
N ASP A 615 -1.33 -23.89 24.51
CA ASP A 615 -2.28 -24.22 23.46
C ASP A 615 -1.74 -25.22 22.41
N GLY A 616 -0.45 -25.58 22.52
CA GLY A 616 0.24 -26.50 21.64
C GLY A 616 1.01 -25.85 20.50
N GLN A 617 0.93 -24.53 20.32
CA GLN A 617 1.79 -23.82 19.35
C GLN A 617 3.26 -23.94 19.78
N THR A 618 4.14 -24.14 18.80
CA THR A 618 5.58 -24.20 19.05
C THR A 618 6.27 -23.07 18.29
N LEU A 619 6.88 -22.17 19.04
CA LEU A 619 7.65 -21.04 18.56
C LEU A 619 9.11 -21.43 18.40
N ARG A 620 9.75 -20.98 17.33
CA ARG A 620 11.19 -21.15 17.09
C ARG A 620 11.87 -19.80 17.27
N VAL A 621 12.66 -19.68 18.33
CA VAL A 621 13.26 -18.40 18.77
C VAL A 621 14.75 -18.56 19.07
N ALA A 622 15.50 -17.46 19.14
CA ALA A 622 16.86 -17.50 19.65
C ALA A 622 16.85 -17.57 21.19
N GLU A 623 17.92 -18.11 21.79
CA GLU A 623 18.08 -18.05 23.25
C GLU A 623 18.14 -16.59 23.72
N GLY A 624 17.29 -16.23 24.68
CA GLY A 624 17.18 -14.87 25.20
C GLY A 624 16.23 -13.95 24.45
N SER A 625 15.58 -14.42 23.36
CA SER A 625 14.49 -13.68 22.72
C SER A 625 13.36 -13.40 23.70
N VAL A 626 12.81 -12.19 23.63
CA VAL A 626 11.51 -11.88 24.24
C VAL A 626 10.48 -12.66 23.43
N LEU A 627 9.68 -13.48 24.11
CA LEU A 627 8.65 -14.25 23.42
C LEU A 627 7.51 -13.31 23.02
N PRO A 628 6.86 -13.56 21.86
CA PRO A 628 5.65 -12.84 21.48
C PRO A 628 4.60 -12.97 22.59
N TYR A 629 3.60 -12.09 22.59
CA TYR A 629 2.47 -12.22 23.50
C TYR A 629 1.76 -13.56 23.27
N ILE A 630 1.79 -14.44 24.28
CA ILE A 630 1.16 -15.75 24.22
C ILE A 630 -0.23 -15.61 24.86
N ASN A 631 -1.28 -15.79 24.05
CA ASN A 631 -2.65 -15.92 24.55
C ASN A 631 -2.77 -17.20 25.40
N ASP A 632 -2.44 -17.13 26.69
CA ASP A 632 -2.74 -18.23 27.62
C ASP A 632 -4.27 -18.25 27.86
N PRO A 633 -4.94 -19.41 27.89
CA PRO A 633 -6.38 -19.46 28.04
C PRO A 633 -6.77 -18.88 29.41
N SER A 634 -7.68 -17.91 29.38
CA SER A 634 -8.30 -17.37 30.58
C SER A 634 -8.85 -18.54 31.42
N ARG A 635 -8.32 -18.70 32.62
CA ARG A 635 -8.89 -19.60 33.61
C ARG A 635 -9.82 -18.77 34.48
N ASP A 636 -11.09 -19.16 34.59
CA ASP A 636 -12.08 -18.49 35.45
C ASP A 636 -11.46 -18.10 36.81
N GLY A 637 -11.38 -16.79 37.06
CA GLY A 637 -10.86 -16.21 38.31
C GLY A 637 -9.38 -15.81 38.31
N TYR A 638 -8.65 -15.89 37.19
CA TYR A 638 -7.28 -15.40 37.06
C TYR A 638 -7.10 -14.57 35.78
N ALA A 639 -6.49 -13.39 35.92
CA ALA A 639 -5.94 -12.60 34.82
C ALA A 639 -4.42 -12.65 34.90
N PHE A 640 -3.75 -12.89 33.78
CA PHE A 640 -2.31 -12.67 33.66
C PHE A 640 -2.10 -11.18 33.35
N ASP A 641 -1.19 -10.53 34.08
CA ASP A 641 -0.88 -9.11 33.96
C ASP A 641 0.56 -8.99 33.47
N GLY A 642 0.74 -9.11 32.14
CA GLY A 642 2.04 -9.11 31.45
C GLY A 642 2.38 -10.44 30.82
#